data_AF-A0A3L7A3P4-F1
#
_entry.id   AF-A0A3L7A3P4-F1
#
_cell.length_a   1.000
_cell.length_b   1.000
_cell.length_c   1.000
_cell.angle_alpha   90.00
_cell.angle_beta   90.00
_cell.angle_gamma   90.00
#
_symmetry.space_group_name_H-M   'P 1'
#
loop_
_entity.id
_entity.type
_entity.pdbx_description
1 polymer ?
#
loop_
_entity_poly.entity_id
_entity_poly.type
_entity_poly.pdbx_seq_one_letter_code
_entity_poly.pdbx_strand_id
1 'polypeptide(L)'
;MIFTSERATPGARTERPISRALSRWGVALGIVVGLGTALGMAAPAMAAPAAPVSVSAAPADVAPAPVAALDAAGNVENFTFDVFDGTYALSRDTTQHSVLVATEKFVARFPEYDQNRGIVRALPRSYNGVDMRTSVESVTDDEGRPVPYETERDDDNLLVLVGDDTFLHGINTFVIRYSQHDVTRYFEDTGVDELYRDSIGTQLRQPVAKATMSVTVDAALVPALTGDQACYVGREGSTDRCEYTMRDEGGTRIYTSDVRTLQPGENITMAVAFTRGTFETPVPLGQKPAFSWGPGLIGGGLAVSALLAVLSRRRRNPREHGDGIVVAQYAPQPGIDLGVAADLMDRTSLPQAAMIDLAVRGRVRIREKEPKGLFSKTPTFSIEYREPETGESSTAKVQRALFGKKPFVGEERALDKPSKKLTKAMEKLKTDTREESVRLGLRRPAHLPHAGWWVFLGLVALIVVVGMTLTAASEGGASGFAIAGAVAAGIGFVTILVAAIPTAPLTSEGRRALEHLEGLKLYLQVAEEDRLRILQSPTGAERETIIAAASEPQRIVRLYEALLPYAVLWGVEKAWAETLAVRYAADSSVPYWYVGTNGFNPAGLGLGIAGFNSSVSTASSWSSSGSSSSGGSGGGGFSGGGSGGGGVGGR
;
A
#
# COMPACT_ATOMS: atom_id res chain seq x y z
N MET A 1 -47.30 67.25 8.28
CA MET A 1 -45.93 67.56 7.80
C MET A 1 -45.21 66.23 7.62
N ILE A 2 -45.15 65.69 6.38
CA ILE A 2 -44.01 65.80 5.43
C ILE A 2 -42.80 64.98 5.93
N PHE A 3 -42.67 63.71 5.46
CA PHE A 3 -41.67 63.15 4.49
C PHE A 3 -40.27 62.85 5.13
N THR A 4 -39.49 61.78 4.87
CA THR A 4 -39.28 60.87 3.71
C THR A 4 -38.30 59.72 4.09
N SER A 5 -38.39 58.58 3.36
CA SER A 5 -37.31 57.69 2.82
C SER A 5 -36.48 56.78 3.79
N GLU A 6 -36.56 55.43 3.83
CA GLU A 6 -36.30 54.32 2.88
C GLU A 6 -34.85 53.73 2.98
N ARG A 7 -34.71 52.49 3.52
CA ARG A 7 -34.02 51.30 2.92
C ARG A 7 -33.60 50.19 3.91
N ALA A 8 -33.57 48.99 3.34
CA ALA A 8 -33.44 47.67 3.94
C ALA A 8 -31.98 47.14 4.10
N THR A 9 -31.90 46.04 4.87
CA THR A 9 -30.78 45.18 5.33
C THR A 9 -29.91 44.51 4.22
N PRO A 10 -28.78 43.82 4.54
CA PRO A 10 -28.87 42.39 4.92
C PRO A 10 -27.92 41.93 6.04
N GLY A 11 -28.41 40.94 6.80
CA GLY A 11 -27.73 40.30 7.93
C GLY A 11 -26.93 39.03 7.62
N ALA A 12 -26.37 38.51 8.71
CA ALA A 12 -25.30 37.52 8.81
C ALA A 12 -25.54 36.16 8.14
N ARG A 13 -24.48 35.60 7.55
CA ARG A 13 -24.36 34.20 7.11
C ARG A 13 -24.02 33.31 8.31
N THR A 14 -24.84 32.29 8.54
CA THR A 14 -24.52 31.14 9.40
C THR A 14 -23.89 30.02 8.57
N GLU A 15 -22.68 29.61 8.93
CA GLU A 15 -21.93 28.49 8.36
C GLU A 15 -22.57 27.14 8.72
N ARG A 16 -22.59 26.19 7.76
CA ARG A 16 -22.96 24.77 7.97
C ARG A 16 -21.71 23.89 7.84
N PRO A 17 -21.55 22.82 8.64
CA PRO A 17 -20.31 22.06 8.70
C PRO A 17 -20.16 21.08 7.53
N ILE A 18 -19.03 21.19 6.82
CA ILE A 18 -18.57 20.29 5.77
C ILE A 18 -17.82 19.13 6.43
N SER A 19 -18.51 18.10 6.91
CA SER A 19 -17.84 16.89 7.44
C SER A 19 -18.67 15.64 7.16
N ARG A 20 -18.42 15.03 5.99
CA ARG A 20 -18.78 13.63 5.66
C ARG A 20 -18.21 13.17 4.31
N ALA A 21 -17.73 14.08 3.47
CA ALA A 21 -17.09 13.75 2.19
C ALA A 21 -15.63 13.27 2.30
N LEU A 22 -14.96 13.49 3.43
CA LEU A 22 -13.52 13.20 3.61
C LEU A 22 -13.21 11.76 4.06
N SER A 23 -14.17 11.01 4.63
CA SER A 23 -13.88 9.69 5.22
C SER A 23 -13.68 8.56 4.18
N ARG A 24 -14.19 8.71 2.95
CA ARG A 24 -13.98 7.73 1.87
C ARG A 24 -12.71 7.98 1.05
N TRP A 25 -12.08 9.15 1.23
CA TRP A 25 -10.86 9.56 0.51
C TRP A 25 -9.63 9.55 1.42
N GLY A 26 -9.80 9.67 2.74
CA GLY A 26 -8.71 9.68 3.71
C GLY A 26 -7.94 8.36 3.86
N VAL A 27 -8.54 7.21 3.57
CA VAL A 27 -7.87 5.90 3.71
C VAL A 27 -6.89 5.64 2.55
N ALA A 28 -7.21 6.09 1.33
CA ALA A 28 -6.30 5.98 0.18
C ALA A 28 -5.20 7.05 0.21
N LEU A 29 -5.49 8.25 0.75
CA LEU A 29 -4.50 9.33 0.89
C LEU A 29 -3.59 9.12 2.13
N GLY A 30 -4.11 8.52 3.20
CA GLY A 30 -3.35 8.24 4.44
C GLY A 30 -2.21 7.23 4.25
N ILE A 31 -2.36 6.27 3.34
CA ILE A 31 -1.31 5.29 3.00
C ILE A 31 -0.18 5.95 2.16
N VAL A 32 -0.48 7.01 1.39
CA VAL A 32 0.52 7.70 0.55
C VAL A 32 1.17 8.88 1.28
N VAL A 33 0.44 9.60 2.14
CA VAL A 33 0.98 10.75 2.90
C VAL A 33 1.74 10.31 4.15
N GLY A 34 1.41 9.15 4.73
CA GLY A 34 2.17 8.56 5.85
C GLY A 34 3.60 8.16 5.50
N LEU A 35 3.88 7.87 4.22
CA LEU A 35 5.22 7.60 3.70
C LEU A 35 6.00 8.86 3.31
N GLY A 36 5.32 10.00 3.07
CA GLY A 36 5.93 11.22 2.54
C GLY A 36 6.20 12.33 3.56
N THR A 37 5.71 12.20 4.81
CA THR A 37 5.81 13.30 5.80
C THR A 37 6.93 13.15 6.82
N ALA A 38 7.71 12.05 6.78
CA ALA A 38 8.90 11.88 7.62
C ALA A 38 10.20 12.42 6.99
N LEU A 39 10.20 12.83 5.72
CA LEU A 39 11.36 13.45 5.07
C LEU A 39 10.99 14.84 4.56
N GLY A 40 11.36 15.86 5.32
CA GLY A 40 11.44 17.21 4.79
C GLY A 40 10.93 18.29 5.72
N MET A 41 11.60 18.48 6.86
CA MET A 41 11.74 19.80 7.47
C MET A 41 13.09 19.89 8.19
N ALA A 42 14.09 20.46 7.51
CA ALA A 42 15.26 21.01 8.16
C ALA A 42 15.29 22.51 7.85
N ALA A 43 15.05 23.33 8.88
CA ALA A 43 15.40 24.74 8.91
C ALA A 43 16.27 24.95 10.17
N PRO A 44 17.27 25.86 10.13
CA PRO A 44 18.37 25.87 11.08
C PRO A 44 17.96 26.58 12.38
N ALA A 45 18.32 26.03 13.53
CA ALA A 45 18.16 26.70 14.82
C ALA A 45 19.51 26.76 15.55
N MET A 46 19.90 27.99 15.86
CA MET A 46 21.10 28.37 16.58
C MET A 46 21.09 27.85 18.03
N ALA A 47 22.30 27.71 18.57
CA ALA A 47 22.60 27.24 19.92
C ALA A 47 22.13 28.17 21.04
N ALA A 48 21.60 27.58 22.13
CA ALA A 48 21.81 28.00 23.52
C ALA A 48 21.35 26.87 24.49
N PRO A 49 21.93 26.76 25.70
CA PRO A 49 21.93 25.52 26.50
C PRO A 49 20.81 25.47 27.54
N ALA A 50 20.30 24.27 27.85
CA ALA A 50 19.46 24.04 29.03
C ALA A 50 19.62 22.62 29.61
N ALA A 51 20.06 22.61 30.88
CA ALA A 51 20.00 21.66 32.00
C ALA A 51 19.33 20.25 31.86
N PRO A 52 19.74 19.28 32.70
CA PRO A 52 19.41 17.86 32.52
C PRO A 52 17.99 17.53 32.97
N VAL A 53 17.26 16.80 32.13
CA VAL A 53 15.99 16.17 32.52
C VAL A 53 16.25 14.71 32.85
N SER A 54 15.95 14.36 34.10
CA SER A 54 16.04 13.03 34.68
C SER A 54 15.19 12.02 33.90
N VAL A 55 15.82 11.00 33.33
CA VAL A 55 15.14 9.88 32.68
C VAL A 55 14.62 8.93 33.74
N SER A 56 13.29 8.77 33.76
CA SER A 56 12.56 7.75 34.52
C SER A 56 12.99 6.34 34.09
N ALA A 57 13.19 5.47 35.09
CA ALA A 57 13.67 4.10 34.95
C ALA A 57 12.92 3.27 33.89
N ALA A 58 13.72 2.54 33.09
CA ALA A 58 13.25 1.48 32.19
C ALA A 58 12.74 0.26 33.00
N PRO A 59 11.75 -0.50 32.49
CA PRO A 59 11.35 -1.76 33.11
C PRO A 59 12.43 -2.83 32.90
N ALA A 60 12.58 -3.66 33.92
CA ALA A 60 13.62 -4.66 34.09
C ALA A 60 13.62 -5.77 33.02
N ASP A 61 14.84 -6.19 32.70
CA ASP A 61 15.32 -7.50 32.24
C ASP A 61 14.26 -8.51 31.76
N VAL A 62 14.10 -8.59 30.44
CA VAL A 62 13.77 -9.86 29.79
C VAL A 62 15.10 -10.50 29.42
N ALA A 63 15.60 -11.39 30.27
CA ALA A 63 16.71 -12.26 29.92
C ALA A 63 16.35 -13.03 28.63
N PRO A 64 17.18 -13.00 27.58
CA PRO A 64 16.95 -13.85 26.44
C PRO A 64 16.95 -15.30 26.91
N ALA A 65 15.94 -16.07 26.48
CA ALA A 65 15.88 -17.50 26.72
C ALA A 65 17.20 -18.15 26.27
N PRO A 66 17.74 -19.13 27.03
CA PRO A 66 18.98 -19.79 26.63
C PRO A 66 18.72 -20.45 25.28
N VAL A 67 19.41 -19.97 24.25
CA VAL A 67 19.51 -20.68 22.98
C VAL A 67 20.17 -22.00 23.32
N ALA A 68 19.41 -23.08 23.32
CA ALA A 68 19.94 -24.42 23.48
C ALA A 68 21.10 -24.57 22.49
N ALA A 69 22.27 -24.94 22.99
CA ALA A 69 23.45 -25.23 22.19
C ALA A 69 23.06 -26.32 21.17
N LEU A 70 22.82 -25.90 19.92
CA LEU A 70 22.87 -26.77 18.77
C LEU A 70 24.28 -27.36 18.74
N ASP A 71 24.37 -28.68 18.60
CA ASP A 71 25.61 -29.45 18.61
C ASP A 71 26.74 -28.72 17.86
N ALA A 72 27.83 -28.42 18.58
CA ALA A 72 28.98 -27.64 18.12
C ALA A 72 29.71 -28.25 16.90
N ALA A 73 29.39 -29.49 16.52
CA ALA A 73 30.05 -30.24 15.46
C ALA A 73 29.52 -29.96 14.03
N GLY A 74 28.36 -29.31 13.89
CA GLY A 74 27.73 -29.08 12.58
C GLY A 74 27.77 -27.63 12.06
N ASN A 75 28.20 -26.67 12.89
CA ASN A 75 28.28 -25.27 12.48
C ASN A 75 29.66 -24.96 11.90
N VAL A 76 29.76 -24.90 10.57
CA VAL A 76 31.01 -24.57 9.86
C VAL A 76 31.59 -23.21 10.24
N GLU A 77 30.83 -22.33 10.89
CA GLU A 77 31.33 -21.02 11.34
C GLU A 77 32.09 -21.07 12.67
N ASN A 78 32.11 -22.21 13.37
CA ASN A 78 32.66 -22.35 14.71
C ASN A 78 34.19 -22.56 14.70
N PHE A 79 34.93 -21.52 14.31
CA PHE A 79 36.39 -21.45 14.35
C PHE A 79 36.84 -19.98 14.52
N THR A 80 38.15 -19.75 14.66
CA THR A 80 38.70 -18.39 14.88
C THR A 80 39.84 -18.09 13.92
N PHE A 81 40.10 -16.80 13.67
CA PHE A 81 41.33 -16.37 13.01
C PHE A 81 42.34 -15.85 14.03
N ASP A 82 43.52 -16.44 14.05
CA ASP A 82 44.63 -15.93 14.85
C ASP A 82 45.18 -14.63 14.24
N VAL A 83 45.23 -14.56 12.90
CA VAL A 83 45.76 -13.42 12.15
C VAL A 83 44.92 -13.16 10.90
N PHE A 84 44.63 -11.89 10.67
CA PHE A 84 44.26 -11.34 9.37
C PHE A 84 45.26 -10.22 9.02
N ASP A 85 45.85 -10.29 7.83
CA ASP A 85 46.71 -9.23 7.31
C ASP A 85 46.33 -8.91 5.86
N GLY A 86 45.77 -7.72 5.65
CA GLY A 86 45.31 -7.24 4.35
C GLY A 86 46.23 -6.18 3.79
N THR A 87 46.80 -6.43 2.60
CA THR A 87 47.62 -5.46 1.87
C THR A 87 46.91 -5.06 0.58
N TYR A 88 46.81 -3.75 0.33
CA TYR A 88 46.02 -3.18 -0.76
C TYR A 88 46.88 -2.18 -1.53
N ALA A 89 47.39 -2.58 -2.69
CA ALA A 89 48.23 -1.74 -3.54
C ALA A 89 47.39 -1.02 -4.59
N LEU A 90 47.27 0.30 -4.45
CA LEU A 90 46.52 1.19 -5.33
C LEU A 90 47.42 1.80 -6.38
N SER A 91 47.02 1.65 -7.64
CA SER A 91 47.64 2.25 -8.81
C SER A 91 46.55 2.79 -9.76
N ARG A 92 46.97 3.32 -10.91
CA ARG A 92 46.08 3.89 -11.93
C ARG A 92 46.52 3.43 -13.31
N ASP A 93 45.56 3.01 -14.13
CA ASP A 93 45.83 2.56 -15.49
C ASP A 93 46.01 3.72 -16.49
N THR A 94 46.31 3.38 -17.75
CA THR A 94 46.53 4.36 -18.82
C THR A 94 45.29 5.16 -19.18
N THR A 95 44.11 4.66 -18.82
CA THR A 95 42.80 5.30 -18.99
C THR A 95 42.33 6.05 -17.73
N GLN A 96 43.23 6.30 -16.77
CA GLN A 96 42.96 7.01 -15.51
C GLN A 96 42.00 6.27 -14.54
N HIS A 97 41.66 5.01 -14.78
CA HIS A 97 40.85 4.23 -13.84
C HIS A 97 41.73 3.70 -12.70
N SER A 98 41.17 3.61 -11.49
CA SER A 98 41.90 3.01 -10.36
C SER A 98 42.01 1.50 -10.54
N VAL A 99 43.17 0.96 -10.18
CA VAL A 99 43.44 -0.47 -10.15
C VAL A 99 44.04 -0.82 -8.79
N LEU A 100 43.40 -1.77 -8.11
CA LEU A 100 43.81 -2.26 -6.81
C LEU A 100 44.19 -3.73 -6.89
N VAL A 101 45.39 -4.05 -6.42
CA VAL A 101 45.82 -5.42 -6.19
C VAL A 101 45.82 -5.67 -4.69
N ALA A 102 45.01 -6.63 -4.25
CA ALA A 102 44.86 -7.00 -2.86
C ALA A 102 45.55 -8.35 -2.59
N THR A 103 46.23 -8.46 -1.46
CA THR A 103 46.72 -9.73 -0.91
C THR A 103 46.26 -9.83 0.53
N GLU A 104 45.40 -10.81 0.81
CA GLU A 104 44.80 -11.04 2.13
C GLU A 104 45.30 -12.37 2.70
N LYS A 105 45.95 -12.32 3.87
CA LYS A 105 46.42 -13.49 4.61
C LYS A 105 45.48 -13.79 5.77
N PHE A 106 45.01 -15.04 5.83
CA PHE A 106 44.17 -15.58 6.89
C PHE A 106 44.91 -16.73 7.58
N VAL A 107 45.07 -16.65 8.90
CA VAL A 107 45.57 -17.76 9.74
C VAL A 107 44.37 -18.29 10.53
N ALA A 108 43.72 -19.32 9.99
CA ALA A 108 42.55 -19.96 10.58
C ALA A 108 42.97 -21.02 11.59
N ARG A 109 42.26 -21.10 12.71
CA ARG A 109 42.38 -22.15 13.71
C ARG A 109 41.11 -22.98 13.72
N PHE A 110 41.12 -24.07 12.97
CA PHE A 110 40.01 -25.02 12.92
C PHE A 110 40.02 -25.95 14.15
N PRO A 111 38.86 -26.50 14.54
CA PRO A 111 38.80 -27.55 15.53
C PRO A 111 39.63 -28.78 15.14
N GLU A 112 39.93 -29.65 16.11
CA GLU A 112 40.64 -30.93 15.90
C GLU A 112 39.71 -32.09 15.47
N TYR A 113 38.45 -31.80 15.17
CA TYR A 113 37.46 -32.75 14.64
C TYR A 113 36.96 -32.29 13.27
N ASP A 114 36.48 -33.24 12.46
CA ASP A 114 35.98 -33.01 11.10
C ASP A 114 34.82 -31.99 11.09
N GLN A 115 35.13 -30.73 10.80
CA GLN A 115 34.16 -29.62 10.72
C GLN A 115 34.32 -28.82 9.43
N ASN A 116 35.54 -28.32 9.17
CA ASN A 116 35.81 -27.39 8.09
C ASN A 116 36.70 -28.01 7.03
N ARG A 117 36.43 -27.68 5.76
CA ARG A 117 37.25 -28.05 4.61
C ARG A 117 38.08 -26.88 4.07
N GLY A 118 37.86 -25.70 4.63
CA GLY A 118 38.54 -24.47 4.27
C GLY A 118 37.72 -23.25 4.67
N ILE A 119 37.89 -22.16 3.92
CA ILE A 119 37.17 -20.91 4.14
C ILE A 119 36.41 -20.49 2.89
N VAL A 120 35.32 -19.77 3.07
CA VAL A 120 34.60 -19.08 1.99
C VAL A 120 34.85 -17.59 2.13
N ARG A 121 35.54 -16.98 1.17
CA ARG A 121 35.80 -15.53 1.15
C ARG A 121 34.87 -14.85 0.15
N ALA A 122 34.01 -13.94 0.62
CA ALA A 122 33.10 -13.17 -0.23
C ALA A 122 33.74 -11.84 -0.65
N LEU A 123 34.12 -11.71 -1.91
CA LEU A 123 34.71 -10.48 -2.46
C LEU A 123 33.63 -9.66 -3.20
N PRO A 124 33.37 -8.40 -2.84
CA PRO A 124 32.35 -7.61 -3.52
C PRO A 124 32.64 -7.46 -5.02
N ARG A 125 31.59 -7.48 -5.84
CA ARG A 125 31.70 -7.32 -7.30
C ARG A 125 31.43 -5.90 -7.78
N SER A 126 30.67 -5.14 -7.01
CA SER A 126 30.38 -3.75 -7.33
C SER A 126 30.55 -2.86 -6.11
N TYR A 127 30.78 -1.57 -6.34
CA TYR A 127 30.79 -0.55 -5.32
C TYR A 127 29.91 0.61 -5.76
N ASN A 128 28.83 0.88 -5.02
CA ASN A 128 27.83 1.91 -5.36
C ASN A 128 27.33 1.82 -6.83
N GLY A 129 27.08 0.60 -7.31
CA GLY A 129 26.58 0.35 -8.67
C GLY A 129 27.64 0.40 -9.77
N VAL A 130 28.92 0.58 -9.42
CA VAL A 130 30.05 0.47 -10.35
C VAL A 130 30.64 -0.94 -10.25
N ASP A 131 30.67 -1.68 -11.35
CA ASP A 131 31.30 -3.01 -11.42
C ASP A 131 32.82 -2.89 -11.27
N MET A 132 33.37 -3.50 -10.22
CA MET A 132 34.79 -3.47 -9.90
C MET A 132 35.60 -4.52 -10.67
N ARG A 133 34.98 -5.34 -11.52
CA ARG A 133 35.64 -6.39 -12.32
C ARG A 133 36.52 -7.31 -11.47
N THR A 134 36.05 -7.65 -10.27
CA THR A 134 36.79 -8.45 -9.29
C THR A 134 37.26 -9.78 -9.90
N SER A 135 38.56 -10.04 -9.84
CA SER A 135 39.20 -11.25 -10.37
C SER A 135 40.18 -11.83 -9.37
N VAL A 136 40.02 -13.12 -9.04
CA VAL A 136 41.00 -13.86 -8.22
C VAL A 136 42.17 -14.28 -9.09
N GLU A 137 43.38 -14.05 -8.59
CA GLU A 137 44.63 -14.34 -9.31
C GLU A 137 45.29 -15.61 -8.78
N SER A 138 45.31 -15.80 -7.45
CA SER A 138 45.87 -17.00 -6.82
C SER A 138 45.39 -17.20 -5.39
N VAL A 139 45.40 -18.45 -4.93
CA VAL A 139 45.29 -18.82 -3.52
C VAL A 139 46.47 -19.73 -3.15
N THR A 140 47.22 -19.36 -2.12
CA THR A 140 48.40 -20.12 -1.66
C THR A 140 48.43 -20.28 -0.14
N ASP A 141 49.34 -21.11 0.38
CA ASP A 141 49.70 -21.10 1.80
C ASP A 141 50.81 -20.07 2.09
N ASP A 142 51.39 -20.09 3.29
CA ASP A 142 52.47 -19.18 3.70
C ASP A 142 53.84 -19.50 3.09
N GLU A 143 54.04 -20.71 2.57
CA GLU A 143 55.21 -21.06 1.77
C GLU A 143 55.03 -20.79 0.27
N GLY A 144 53.86 -20.26 -0.13
CA GLY A 144 53.53 -19.94 -1.51
C GLY A 144 53.13 -21.17 -2.34
N ARG A 145 52.83 -22.31 -1.70
CA ARG A 145 52.32 -23.50 -2.41
C ARG A 145 50.85 -23.27 -2.76
N PRO A 146 50.41 -23.62 -3.98
CA PRO A 146 49.01 -23.45 -4.39
C PRO A 146 48.04 -24.22 -3.49
N VAL A 147 46.96 -23.56 -3.07
CA VAL A 147 45.83 -24.18 -2.36
C VAL A 147 44.65 -24.28 -3.33
N PRO A 148 43.98 -25.43 -3.46
CA PRO A 148 42.80 -25.57 -4.31
C PRO A 148 41.71 -24.55 -3.94
N TYR A 149 41.03 -24.00 -4.94
CA TYR A 149 39.88 -23.13 -4.72
C TYR A 149 38.92 -23.16 -5.91
N GLU A 150 37.67 -22.84 -5.64
CA GLU A 150 36.61 -22.62 -6.63
C GLU A 150 36.04 -21.20 -6.49
N THR A 151 35.42 -20.69 -7.56
CA THR A 151 34.76 -19.39 -7.52
C THR A 151 33.31 -19.48 -7.95
N GLU A 152 32.40 -18.95 -7.15
CA GLU A 152 30.98 -18.81 -7.47
C GLU A 152 30.58 -17.33 -7.50
N ARG A 153 29.56 -16.99 -8.28
CA ARG A 153 29.02 -15.62 -8.37
C ARG A 153 27.60 -15.61 -7.84
N ASP A 154 27.35 -14.75 -6.86
CA ASP A 154 26.00 -14.33 -6.49
C ASP A 154 25.76 -12.88 -6.97
N ASP A 155 24.61 -12.31 -6.62
CA ASP A 155 24.17 -10.98 -7.07
C ASP A 155 25.13 -9.86 -6.59
N ASP A 156 25.81 -10.03 -5.44
CA ASP A 156 26.61 -8.98 -4.79
C ASP A 156 28.12 -9.29 -4.74
N ASN A 157 28.50 -10.57 -4.71
CA ASN A 157 29.84 -11.06 -4.40
C ASN A 157 30.36 -12.12 -5.40
N LEU A 158 31.69 -12.20 -5.46
CA LEU A 158 32.45 -13.32 -5.98
C LEU A 158 32.90 -14.14 -4.76
N LEU A 159 32.30 -15.30 -4.57
CA LEU A 159 32.64 -16.23 -3.49
C LEU A 159 33.86 -17.04 -3.90
N VAL A 160 34.89 -17.04 -3.06
CA VAL A 160 36.12 -17.84 -3.22
C VAL A 160 36.07 -18.95 -2.20
N LEU A 161 35.78 -20.17 -2.66
CA LEU A 161 35.69 -21.37 -1.85
C LEU A 161 37.08 -21.99 -1.78
N VAL A 162 37.83 -21.70 -0.73
CA VAL A 162 39.20 -22.19 -0.53
C VAL A 162 39.15 -23.58 0.08
N GLY A 163 40.07 -24.47 -0.33
CA GLY A 163 40.12 -25.87 0.08
C GLY A 163 39.52 -26.84 -0.93
N ASP A 164 39.47 -28.11 -0.58
CA ASP A 164 38.85 -29.19 -1.37
C ASP A 164 37.88 -30.01 -0.49
N ASP A 165 37.69 -31.31 -0.77
CA ASP A 165 36.81 -32.16 0.03
C ASP A 165 37.45 -32.70 1.32
N THR A 166 38.69 -32.34 1.60
CA THR A 166 39.46 -32.81 2.76
C THR A 166 39.21 -31.92 3.99
N PHE A 167 38.98 -32.54 5.14
CA PHE A 167 38.86 -31.80 6.40
C PHE A 167 40.21 -31.25 6.87
N LEU A 168 40.19 -29.98 7.27
CA LEU A 168 41.35 -29.27 7.82
C LEU A 168 41.20 -29.15 9.33
N HIS A 169 42.33 -29.31 10.02
CA HIS A 169 42.41 -29.30 11.48
C HIS A 169 43.52 -28.35 11.94
N GLY A 170 43.34 -27.76 13.11
CA GLY A 170 44.35 -26.88 13.71
C GLY A 170 44.64 -25.64 12.86
N ILE A 171 45.90 -25.20 12.85
CA ILE A 171 46.31 -23.94 12.20
C ILE A 171 46.52 -24.17 10.71
N ASN A 172 45.78 -23.41 9.89
CA ASN A 172 45.92 -23.40 8.44
C ASN A 172 46.02 -21.96 7.94
N THR A 173 46.92 -21.73 6.98
CA THR A 173 47.17 -20.40 6.44
C THR A 173 46.72 -20.32 4.98
N PHE A 174 45.98 -19.27 4.64
CA PHE A 174 45.52 -18.99 3.29
C PHE A 174 45.91 -17.57 2.89
N VAL A 175 46.50 -17.42 1.71
CA VAL A 175 46.89 -16.15 1.11
C VAL A 175 46.13 -16.01 -0.20
N ILE A 176 45.19 -15.06 -0.24
CA ILE A 176 44.33 -14.82 -1.41
C ILE A 176 44.81 -13.54 -2.10
N ARG A 177 45.18 -13.65 -3.38
CA ARG A 177 45.55 -12.51 -4.22
C ARG A 177 44.47 -12.27 -5.27
N TYR A 178 44.00 -11.03 -5.38
CA TYR A 178 42.97 -10.64 -6.32
C TYR A 178 43.15 -9.19 -6.79
N SER A 179 42.55 -8.87 -7.94
CA SER A 179 42.53 -7.51 -8.50
C SER A 179 41.11 -6.97 -8.66
N GLN A 180 41.01 -5.65 -8.52
CA GLN A 180 39.79 -4.87 -8.69
C GLN A 180 40.09 -3.57 -9.44
N HIS A 181 39.12 -3.11 -10.22
CA HIS A 181 39.12 -1.84 -10.93
C HIS A 181 38.09 -0.89 -10.31
N ASP A 182 38.23 0.41 -10.58
CA ASP A 182 37.22 1.42 -10.22
C ASP A 182 36.89 1.46 -8.72
N VAL A 183 37.88 1.18 -7.86
CA VAL A 183 37.72 1.11 -6.39
C VAL A 183 37.71 2.49 -5.71
N THR A 184 37.95 3.54 -6.47
CA THR A 184 37.95 4.94 -6.01
C THR A 184 36.71 5.65 -6.53
N ARG A 185 36.23 6.67 -5.80
CA ARG A 185 35.14 7.52 -6.28
C ARG A 185 35.36 8.97 -5.92
N TYR A 186 34.68 9.84 -6.67
CA TYR A 186 34.52 11.24 -6.29
C TYR A 186 33.41 11.40 -5.24
N PHE A 187 33.66 12.22 -4.23
CA PHE A 187 32.70 12.57 -3.18
C PHE A 187 32.36 14.06 -3.28
N GLU A 188 31.09 14.39 -3.56
CA GLU A 188 30.65 15.79 -3.74
C GLU A 188 30.74 16.63 -2.46
N ASP A 189 30.53 16.00 -1.30
CA ASP A 189 30.55 16.62 0.03
C ASP A 189 31.97 17.04 0.45
N THR A 190 32.99 16.25 0.10
CA THR A 190 34.39 16.56 0.40
C THR A 190 35.14 17.17 -0.78
N GLY A 191 34.62 17.05 -2.01
CA GLY A 191 35.22 17.61 -3.22
C GLY A 191 36.49 16.89 -3.68
N VAL A 192 36.74 15.66 -3.21
CA VAL A 192 37.95 14.87 -3.47
C VAL A 192 37.65 13.55 -4.17
N ASP A 193 38.65 12.98 -4.84
CA ASP A 193 38.62 11.57 -5.19
C ASP A 193 39.14 10.78 -3.99
N GLU A 194 38.51 9.67 -3.64
CA GLU A 194 38.86 8.93 -2.42
C GLU A 194 38.83 7.42 -2.66
N LEU A 195 39.85 6.74 -2.13
CA LEU A 195 39.79 5.32 -1.83
C LEU A 195 39.17 5.17 -0.45
N TYR A 196 37.98 4.60 -0.36
CA TYR A 196 37.33 4.26 0.91
C TYR A 196 37.26 2.73 1.01
N ARG A 197 38.26 2.10 1.63
CA ARG A 197 38.47 0.65 1.53
C ARG A 197 38.16 -0.05 2.85
N ASP A 198 37.25 -1.02 2.81
CA ASP A 198 37.08 -1.99 3.88
C ASP A 198 38.08 -3.15 3.70
N SER A 199 38.53 -3.71 4.82
CA SER A 199 39.47 -4.82 4.85
C SER A 199 38.74 -6.17 4.68
N ILE A 200 38.43 -6.84 5.79
CA ILE A 200 37.76 -8.14 5.80
C ILE A 200 36.25 -8.03 5.49
N GLY A 201 35.63 -6.91 5.89
CA GLY A 201 34.20 -6.61 5.71
C GLY A 201 33.32 -6.97 6.91
N THR A 202 32.12 -6.39 6.95
CA THR A 202 31.18 -6.48 8.09
C THR A 202 30.35 -7.77 8.10
N GLN A 203 30.47 -8.64 7.08
CA GLN A 203 29.87 -9.97 7.09
C GLN A 203 30.81 -11.03 7.70
N LEU A 204 31.92 -10.60 8.35
CA LEU A 204 32.81 -11.44 9.14
C LEU A 204 32.04 -12.19 10.22
N ARG A 205 32.12 -13.53 10.23
CA ARG A 205 31.42 -14.39 11.21
C ARG A 205 32.30 -14.85 12.36
N GLN A 206 33.62 -14.85 12.17
CA GLN A 206 34.60 -15.32 13.15
C GLN A 206 35.28 -14.16 13.88
N PRO A 207 35.65 -14.32 15.16
CA PRO A 207 36.55 -13.37 15.80
C PRO A 207 37.97 -13.48 15.22
N VAL A 208 38.65 -12.35 15.14
CA VAL A 208 40.04 -12.22 14.66
C VAL A 208 40.90 -11.65 15.78
N ALA A 209 41.90 -12.39 16.23
CA ALA A 209 42.75 -11.97 17.35
C ALA A 209 43.66 -10.79 16.98
N LYS A 210 44.27 -10.83 15.79
CA LYS A 210 45.16 -9.78 15.26
C LYS A 210 44.80 -9.45 13.81
N ALA A 211 44.16 -8.32 13.59
CA ALA A 211 43.82 -7.78 12.29
C ALA A 211 44.66 -6.53 11.99
N THR A 212 45.26 -6.50 10.81
CA THR A 212 46.01 -5.34 10.30
C THR A 212 45.60 -5.05 8.86
N MET A 213 45.58 -3.77 8.49
CA MET A 213 45.36 -3.32 7.13
C MET A 213 46.49 -2.38 6.70
N SER A 214 47.04 -2.61 5.51
CA SER A 214 47.99 -1.72 4.86
C SER A 214 47.53 -1.30 3.47
N VAL A 215 47.54 0.01 3.21
CA VAL A 215 47.28 0.60 1.89
C VAL A 215 48.56 1.18 1.33
N THR A 216 48.99 0.70 0.18
CA THR A 216 50.15 1.21 -0.56
C THR A 216 49.68 2.02 -1.74
N VAL A 217 50.09 3.28 -1.81
CA VAL A 217 49.80 4.20 -2.91
C VAL A 217 51.02 4.26 -3.83
N ASP A 218 50.81 3.93 -5.11
CA ASP A 218 51.85 3.96 -6.15
C ASP A 218 52.52 5.34 -6.25
N ALA A 219 53.81 5.35 -6.58
CA ALA A 219 54.63 6.55 -6.64
C ALA A 219 54.06 7.62 -7.59
N ALA A 220 53.40 7.22 -8.68
CA ALA A 220 52.77 8.16 -9.62
C ALA A 220 51.55 8.89 -9.03
N LEU A 221 50.94 8.36 -7.96
CA LEU A 221 49.76 8.92 -7.30
C LEU A 221 50.09 9.76 -6.07
N VAL A 222 51.28 9.60 -5.49
CA VAL A 222 51.71 10.33 -4.29
C VAL A 222 51.58 11.86 -4.42
N PRO A 223 51.94 12.50 -5.55
CA PRO A 223 51.77 13.96 -5.70
C PRO A 223 50.31 14.44 -5.67
N ALA A 224 49.34 13.54 -5.89
CA ALA A 224 47.92 13.85 -5.91
C ALA A 224 47.24 13.66 -4.55
N LEU A 225 47.94 13.18 -3.51
CA LEU A 225 47.38 13.04 -2.16
C LEU A 225 47.05 14.41 -1.56
N THR A 226 45.86 14.56 -0.96
CA THR A 226 45.48 15.84 -0.31
C THR A 226 46.12 16.03 1.07
N GLY A 227 46.52 14.92 1.70
CA GLY A 227 46.95 14.90 3.10
C GLY A 227 45.86 14.46 4.07
N ASP A 228 44.61 14.30 3.61
CA ASP A 228 43.51 13.80 4.43
C ASP A 228 43.43 12.27 4.36
N GLN A 229 43.76 11.60 5.46
CA GLN A 229 43.56 10.15 5.61
C GLN A 229 42.89 9.84 6.94
N ALA A 230 42.20 8.71 6.95
CA ALA A 230 41.34 8.33 8.05
C ALA A 230 41.30 6.80 8.19
N CYS A 231 41.34 6.33 9.43
CA CYS A 231 41.15 4.92 9.77
C CYS A 231 39.92 4.80 10.68
N TYR A 232 39.01 3.88 10.38
CA TYR A 232 37.82 3.57 11.17
C TYR A 232 37.80 2.08 11.53
N VAL A 233 37.18 1.76 12.67
CA VAL A 233 37.05 0.39 13.15
C VAL A 233 35.68 0.15 13.79
N GLY A 234 35.21 -1.10 13.70
CA GLY A 234 33.97 -1.56 14.36
C GLY A 234 32.93 -2.07 13.37
N ARG A 235 31.69 -2.19 13.83
CA ARG A 235 30.54 -2.64 13.01
C ARG A 235 30.15 -1.63 11.95
N GLU A 236 29.31 -2.06 11.01
CA GLU A 236 28.72 -1.17 10.01
C GLU A 236 28.10 0.08 10.66
N GLY A 237 28.51 1.26 10.21
CA GLY A 237 28.05 2.54 10.75
C GLY A 237 28.86 3.08 11.94
N SER A 238 29.85 2.34 12.47
CA SER A 238 30.72 2.80 13.56
C SER A 238 31.64 3.93 13.12
N THR A 239 31.66 5.05 13.85
CA THR A 239 32.54 6.20 13.59
C THR A 239 33.84 6.15 14.40
N ASP A 240 34.07 5.07 15.15
CA ASP A 240 35.26 4.90 15.98
C ASP A 240 36.54 4.91 15.12
N ARG A 241 37.57 5.61 15.60
CA ARG A 241 38.85 5.77 14.90
C ARG A 241 39.85 4.69 15.29
N CYS A 242 40.69 4.28 14.33
CA CYS A 242 41.92 3.52 14.58
C CYS A 242 43.16 4.39 14.38
N GLU A 243 44.26 4.01 15.01
CA GLU A 243 45.56 4.64 14.78
C GLU A 243 46.19 4.05 13.52
N TYR A 244 47.04 4.82 12.84
CA TYR A 244 47.81 4.31 11.72
C TYR A 244 49.17 4.97 11.65
N THR A 245 50.12 4.27 11.05
CA THR A 245 51.47 4.76 10.76
C THR A 245 51.61 5.01 9.26
N MET A 246 52.49 5.94 8.92
CA MET A 246 52.81 6.30 7.54
C MET A 246 54.30 6.08 7.30
N ARG A 247 54.64 5.45 6.17
CA ARG A 247 56.02 5.25 5.71
C ARG A 247 56.15 5.52 4.21
N ASP A 248 57.31 6.04 3.82
CA ASP A 248 57.71 6.20 2.42
C ASP A 248 58.74 5.12 2.07
N GLU A 249 58.49 4.37 0.99
CA GLU A 249 59.40 3.31 0.53
C GLU A 249 59.45 3.27 -1.00
N GLY A 250 60.65 3.43 -1.59
CA GLY A 250 60.83 3.35 -3.05
C GLY A 250 60.01 4.38 -3.85
N GLY A 251 59.61 5.50 -3.23
CA GLY A 251 58.72 6.51 -3.83
C GLY A 251 57.22 6.23 -3.65
N THR A 252 56.85 5.08 -3.09
CA THR A 252 55.47 4.76 -2.69
C THR A 252 55.15 5.27 -1.29
N ARG A 253 53.86 5.49 -1.02
CA ARG A 253 53.35 5.92 0.30
C ARG A 253 52.52 4.81 0.91
N ILE A 254 52.90 4.33 2.10
CA ILE A 254 52.26 3.20 2.77
C ILE A 254 51.60 3.68 4.07
N TYR A 255 50.32 3.37 4.23
CA TYR A 255 49.55 3.58 5.46
C TYR A 255 49.23 2.22 6.10
N THR A 256 49.59 2.03 7.37
CA THR A 256 49.36 0.76 8.10
C THR A 256 48.61 1.02 9.40
N SER A 257 47.46 0.36 9.59
CA SER A 257 46.68 0.46 10.83
C SER A 257 47.42 -0.10 12.05
N ASP A 258 47.02 0.29 13.25
CA ASP A 258 47.35 -0.45 14.46
C ASP A 258 46.75 -1.86 14.43
N VAL A 259 47.31 -2.76 15.24
CA VAL A 259 46.82 -4.14 15.36
C VAL A 259 45.53 -4.14 16.17
N ARG A 260 44.44 -4.64 15.58
CA ARG A 260 43.12 -4.69 16.22
C ARG A 260 42.69 -6.13 16.50
N THR A 261 41.91 -6.32 17.56
CA THR A 261 41.08 -7.52 17.70
C THR A 261 39.70 -7.20 17.14
N LEU A 262 39.19 -8.01 16.22
CA LEU A 262 37.87 -7.82 15.61
C LEU A 262 36.90 -8.89 16.10
N GLN A 263 35.71 -8.47 16.52
CA GLN A 263 34.58 -9.33 16.82
C GLN A 263 33.77 -9.64 15.55
N PRO A 264 32.90 -10.67 15.56
CA PRO A 264 31.97 -10.90 14.46
C PRO A 264 31.16 -9.64 14.12
N GLY A 265 31.14 -9.31 12.82
CA GLY A 265 30.53 -8.13 12.26
C GLY A 265 31.39 -6.85 12.27
N GLU A 266 32.60 -6.88 12.83
CA GLU A 266 33.51 -5.73 12.85
C GLU A 266 34.50 -5.74 11.68
N ASN A 267 34.96 -4.55 11.30
CA ASN A 267 35.86 -4.34 10.18
C ASN A 267 36.84 -3.17 10.47
N ILE A 268 37.94 -3.11 9.72
CA ILE A 268 38.81 -1.93 9.60
C ILE A 268 38.57 -1.30 8.24
N THR A 269 38.37 0.01 8.21
CA THR A 269 38.17 0.81 7.01
C THR A 269 39.22 1.90 6.93
N MET A 270 39.86 2.05 5.77
CA MET A 270 40.83 3.11 5.51
C MET A 270 40.38 4.01 4.36
N ALA A 271 40.37 5.31 4.62
CA ALA A 271 40.02 6.34 3.66
C ALA A 271 41.26 7.16 3.31
N VAL A 272 41.56 7.26 2.01
CA VAL A 272 42.71 8.00 1.48
C VAL A 272 42.21 8.95 0.39
N ALA A 273 42.40 10.25 0.61
CA ALA A 273 41.93 11.29 -0.31
C ALA A 273 43.01 11.77 -1.29
N PHE A 274 42.54 12.06 -2.50
CA PHE A 274 43.29 12.54 -3.65
C PHE A 274 42.62 13.79 -4.22
N THR A 275 43.40 14.65 -4.86
CA THR A 275 42.88 15.82 -5.58
C THR A 275 41.87 15.40 -6.64
N ARG A 276 40.82 16.17 -6.82
CA ARG A 276 39.77 15.90 -7.82
C ARG A 276 40.35 15.67 -9.22
N GLY A 277 39.87 14.65 -9.91
CA GLY A 277 40.29 14.31 -11.27
C GLY A 277 41.57 13.49 -11.32
N THR A 278 41.97 12.90 -10.20
CA THR A 278 43.03 11.89 -10.16
C THR A 278 42.55 10.58 -10.79
N PHE A 279 41.27 10.23 -10.62
CA PHE A 279 40.70 9.01 -11.20
C PHE A 279 39.49 9.30 -12.08
N GLU A 280 39.42 8.64 -13.23
CA GLU A 280 38.20 8.58 -14.03
C GLU A 280 37.29 7.50 -13.42
N THR A 281 36.13 7.92 -12.88
CA THR A 281 35.18 6.99 -12.26
C THR A 281 33.99 6.79 -13.19
N PRO A 282 33.61 5.54 -13.52
CA PRO A 282 32.39 5.27 -14.26
C PRO A 282 31.17 5.84 -13.52
N VAL A 283 30.33 6.57 -14.23
CA VAL A 283 29.10 7.12 -13.63
C VAL A 283 28.06 6.00 -13.51
N PRO A 284 27.57 5.68 -12.30
CA PRO A 284 26.54 4.67 -12.10
C PRO A 284 25.28 4.99 -12.91
N LEU A 285 24.55 3.96 -13.33
CA LEU A 285 23.37 4.12 -14.17
C LEU A 285 22.33 5.06 -13.53
N GLY A 286 22.18 5.03 -12.19
CA GLY A 286 21.28 5.92 -11.45
C GLY A 286 21.61 7.42 -11.52
N GLN A 287 22.87 7.78 -11.80
CA GLN A 287 23.31 9.17 -11.94
C GLN A 287 23.25 9.69 -13.39
N LYS A 288 23.05 8.82 -14.38
CA LYS A 288 22.89 9.24 -15.78
C LYS A 288 21.61 10.08 -15.95
N PRO A 289 21.62 11.18 -16.73
CA PRO A 289 20.46 12.08 -16.89
C PRO A 289 19.16 11.39 -17.26
N ALA A 290 19.23 10.32 -18.06
CA ALA A 290 18.05 9.53 -18.43
C ALA A 290 17.37 8.87 -17.22
N PHE A 291 18.14 8.38 -16.25
CA PHE A 291 17.64 7.69 -15.07
C PHE A 291 17.43 8.62 -13.87
N SER A 292 18.14 9.75 -13.82
CA SER A 292 17.94 10.77 -12.79
C SER A 292 16.78 11.71 -13.11
N TRP A 293 16.77 12.32 -14.31
CA TRP A 293 15.76 13.33 -14.68
C TRP A 293 14.57 12.72 -15.43
N GLY A 294 14.79 11.65 -16.19
CA GLY A 294 13.75 11.00 -17.00
C GLY A 294 12.51 10.60 -16.20
N PRO A 295 12.63 9.87 -15.07
CA PRO A 295 11.48 9.50 -14.25
C PRO A 295 10.72 10.72 -13.71
N GLY A 296 11.44 11.80 -13.36
CA GLY A 296 10.85 13.07 -12.93
C GLY A 296 10.01 13.74 -14.01
N LEU A 297 10.52 13.79 -15.24
CA LEU A 297 9.81 14.38 -16.39
C LEU A 297 8.56 13.58 -16.77
N ILE A 298 8.67 12.24 -16.82
CA ILE A 298 7.54 11.38 -17.16
C ILE A 298 6.49 11.42 -16.03
N GLY A 299 6.92 11.36 -14.77
CA GLY A 299 6.04 11.51 -13.60
C GLY A 299 5.32 12.86 -13.57
N GLY A 300 6.01 13.95 -13.86
CA GLY A 300 5.42 15.28 -14.02
C GLY A 300 4.40 15.33 -15.16
N GLY A 301 4.71 14.73 -16.31
CA GLY A 301 3.79 14.60 -17.43
C GLY A 301 2.50 13.83 -17.09
N LEU A 302 2.61 12.78 -16.28
CA LEU A 302 1.47 12.03 -15.76
C LEU A 302 0.62 12.86 -14.78
N ALA A 303 1.25 13.64 -13.90
CA ALA A 303 0.54 14.52 -12.98
C ALA A 303 -0.27 15.60 -13.74
N VAL A 304 0.32 16.19 -14.79
CA VAL A 304 -0.38 17.13 -15.67
C VAL A 304 -1.53 16.43 -16.42
N SER A 305 -1.31 15.24 -16.96
CA SER A 305 -2.34 14.46 -17.64
C SER A 305 -3.51 14.10 -16.70
N ALA A 306 -3.21 13.78 -15.44
CA ALA A 306 -4.21 13.55 -14.40
C ALA A 306 -5.05 14.80 -14.12
N LEU A 307 -4.41 15.97 -14.00
CA LEU A 307 -5.11 17.24 -13.84
C LEU A 307 -6.03 17.52 -15.03
N LEU A 308 -5.54 17.33 -16.26
CA LEU A 308 -6.34 17.47 -17.49
C LEU A 308 -7.51 16.47 -17.53
N ALA A 309 -7.31 15.23 -17.08
CA ALA A 309 -8.38 14.23 -16.98
C ALA A 309 -9.47 14.67 -15.99
N VAL A 310 -9.09 15.20 -14.82
CA VAL A 310 -10.04 15.73 -13.83
C VAL A 310 -10.80 16.94 -14.36
N LEU A 311 -10.11 17.88 -15.01
CA LEU A 311 -10.73 19.07 -15.61
C LEU A 311 -11.68 18.70 -16.75
N SER A 312 -11.26 17.80 -17.65
CA SER A 312 -12.08 17.26 -18.73
C SER A 312 -13.34 16.57 -18.17
N ARG A 313 -13.18 15.77 -17.11
CA ARG A 313 -14.31 15.14 -16.42
C ARG A 313 -15.28 16.16 -15.83
N ARG A 314 -14.77 17.18 -15.12
CA ARG A 314 -15.61 18.24 -14.53
C ARG A 314 -16.40 19.02 -15.60
N ARG A 315 -15.79 19.28 -16.75
CA ARG A 315 -16.45 19.96 -17.88
C ARG A 315 -17.51 19.11 -18.55
N ARG A 316 -17.26 17.81 -18.75
CA ARG A 316 -18.22 16.88 -19.40
C ARG A 316 -19.40 16.50 -18.49
N ASN A 317 -19.14 16.41 -17.18
CA ASN A 317 -20.12 16.00 -16.17
C ASN A 317 -20.33 17.11 -15.12
N PRO A 318 -20.91 18.27 -15.50
CA PRO A 318 -21.30 19.28 -14.53
C PRO A 318 -22.32 18.69 -13.54
N ARG A 319 -22.22 19.08 -12.27
CA ARG A 319 -23.21 18.71 -11.27
C ARG A 319 -24.42 19.63 -11.44
N GLU A 320 -25.53 19.08 -11.91
CA GLU A 320 -26.80 19.79 -11.90
C GLU A 320 -27.39 19.78 -10.48
N HIS A 321 -28.01 20.89 -10.10
CA HIS A 321 -28.67 21.05 -8.82
C HIS A 321 -30.18 20.92 -9.04
N GLY A 322 -30.89 20.32 -8.08
CA GLY A 322 -32.35 20.34 -8.05
C GLY A 322 -32.87 21.67 -7.48
N ASP A 323 -34.15 21.71 -7.14
CA ASP A 323 -34.79 22.92 -6.63
C ASP A 323 -34.39 23.19 -5.16
N GLY A 324 -33.76 22.21 -4.49
CA GLY A 324 -33.19 22.35 -3.15
C GLY A 324 -34.24 22.33 -2.02
N ILE A 325 -35.50 22.07 -2.35
CA ILE A 325 -36.62 22.04 -1.43
C ILE A 325 -37.08 20.58 -1.26
N VAL A 326 -36.87 20.01 -0.07
CA VAL A 326 -37.33 18.66 0.28
C VAL A 326 -38.53 18.78 1.22
N VAL A 327 -39.71 18.43 0.72
CA VAL A 327 -40.97 18.40 1.49
C VAL A 327 -41.43 16.96 1.73
N ALA A 328 -42.10 16.69 2.85
CA ALA A 328 -42.60 15.36 3.16
C ALA A 328 -43.60 14.87 2.10
N GLN A 329 -43.34 13.71 1.50
CA GLN A 329 -44.17 13.08 0.47
C GLN A 329 -44.83 11.82 1.02
N TYR A 330 -46.12 11.65 0.77
CA TYR A 330 -46.93 10.53 1.31
C TYR A 330 -47.10 9.37 0.31
N ALA A 331 -46.67 9.56 -0.94
CA ALA A 331 -46.79 8.59 -2.01
C ALA A 331 -45.47 8.50 -2.82
N PRO A 332 -45.18 7.33 -3.41
CA PRO A 332 -44.09 7.18 -4.36
C PRO A 332 -44.20 8.16 -5.53
N GLN A 333 -43.06 8.48 -6.16
CA GLN A 333 -43.05 9.38 -7.30
C GLN A 333 -43.78 8.75 -8.50
N PRO A 334 -44.75 9.46 -9.11
CA PRO A 334 -45.44 8.95 -10.30
C PRO A 334 -44.47 8.72 -11.46
N GLY A 335 -44.66 7.61 -12.20
CA GLY A 335 -43.88 7.29 -13.40
C GLY A 335 -42.48 6.72 -13.14
N ILE A 336 -42.09 6.50 -11.88
CA ILE A 336 -40.81 5.89 -11.51
C ILE A 336 -41.05 4.51 -10.89
N ASP A 337 -40.44 3.49 -11.48
CA ASP A 337 -40.43 2.13 -10.94
C ASP A 337 -39.46 1.99 -9.74
N LEU A 338 -39.70 0.99 -8.89
CA LEU A 338 -38.91 0.72 -7.69
C LEU A 338 -37.41 0.55 -7.97
N GLY A 339 -37.06 -0.03 -9.12
CA GLY A 339 -35.68 -0.10 -9.57
C GLY A 339 -35.11 1.29 -9.79
N VAL A 340 -35.76 2.11 -10.62
CA VAL A 340 -35.27 3.45 -10.96
C VAL A 340 -35.11 4.27 -9.68
N ALA A 341 -36.05 4.17 -8.74
CA ALA A 341 -35.91 4.77 -7.42
C ALA A 341 -34.64 4.30 -6.68
N ALA A 342 -34.36 3.00 -6.68
CA ALA A 342 -33.16 2.44 -6.07
C ALA A 342 -31.85 2.93 -6.74
N ASP A 343 -31.82 3.09 -8.08
CA ASP A 343 -30.65 3.65 -8.78
C ASP A 343 -30.47 5.15 -8.50
N LEU A 344 -31.55 5.94 -8.46
CA LEU A 344 -31.47 7.36 -8.10
C LEU A 344 -30.91 7.54 -6.68
N MET A 345 -31.35 6.69 -5.74
CA MET A 345 -30.90 6.69 -4.34
C MET A 345 -29.53 6.03 -4.13
N ASP A 346 -28.93 5.42 -5.16
CA ASP A 346 -27.69 4.64 -5.10
C ASP A 346 -27.74 3.52 -4.04
N ARG A 347 -28.86 2.77 -3.99
CA ARG A 347 -29.11 1.71 -3.01
C ARG A 347 -28.90 0.31 -3.59
N THR A 348 -28.25 -0.55 -2.81
CA THR A 348 -28.01 -1.96 -3.15
C THR A 348 -29.12 -2.90 -2.66
N SER A 349 -30.09 -2.40 -1.89
CA SER A 349 -31.21 -3.16 -1.33
C SER A 349 -32.39 -3.38 -2.30
N LEU A 350 -32.20 -3.09 -3.60
CA LEU A 350 -33.22 -3.29 -4.63
C LEU A 350 -33.79 -4.72 -4.66
N PRO A 351 -32.98 -5.80 -4.61
CA PRO A 351 -33.52 -7.15 -4.62
C PRO A 351 -34.48 -7.44 -3.46
N GLN A 352 -34.13 -6.97 -2.26
CA GLN A 352 -34.92 -7.13 -1.04
C GLN A 352 -36.21 -6.32 -1.14
N ALA A 353 -36.12 -5.06 -1.55
CA ALA A 353 -37.28 -4.20 -1.74
C ALA A 353 -38.24 -4.74 -2.81
N ALA A 354 -37.70 -5.22 -3.94
CA ALA A 354 -38.50 -5.80 -5.02
C ALA A 354 -39.19 -7.11 -4.61
N MET A 355 -38.54 -7.92 -3.78
CA MET A 355 -39.17 -9.13 -3.22
C MET A 355 -40.35 -8.77 -2.31
N ILE A 356 -40.19 -7.77 -1.45
CA ILE A 356 -41.27 -7.28 -0.60
C ILE A 356 -42.39 -6.67 -1.45
N ASP A 357 -42.07 -5.91 -2.51
CA ASP A 357 -43.07 -5.35 -3.42
C ASP A 357 -43.87 -6.46 -4.13
N LEU A 358 -43.20 -7.51 -4.63
CA LEU A 358 -43.86 -8.68 -5.19
C LEU A 358 -44.76 -9.39 -4.16
N ALA A 359 -44.34 -9.45 -2.90
CA ALA A 359 -45.09 -10.09 -1.84
C ALA A 359 -46.34 -9.27 -1.48
N VAL A 360 -46.17 -7.97 -1.26
CA VAL A 360 -47.22 -6.98 -0.98
C VAL A 360 -48.21 -6.83 -2.14
N ARG A 361 -47.85 -7.19 -3.37
CA ARG A 361 -48.77 -7.23 -4.53
C ARG A 361 -49.39 -8.61 -4.75
N GLY A 362 -49.12 -9.59 -3.90
CA GLY A 362 -49.66 -10.95 -3.99
C GLY A 362 -49.05 -11.81 -5.09
N ARG A 363 -47.95 -11.39 -5.73
CA ARG A 363 -47.26 -12.14 -6.80
C ARG A 363 -46.41 -13.28 -6.27
N VAL A 364 -45.89 -13.11 -5.07
CA VAL A 364 -45.16 -14.13 -4.32
C VAL A 364 -45.62 -14.16 -2.87
N ARG A 365 -45.30 -15.22 -2.14
CA ARG A 365 -45.57 -15.33 -0.69
C ARG A 365 -44.30 -15.78 0.03
N ILE A 366 -43.97 -15.12 1.13
CA ILE A 366 -42.78 -15.43 1.95
C ILE A 366 -43.18 -16.45 3.01
N ARG A 367 -42.44 -17.55 3.11
CA ARG A 367 -42.63 -18.63 4.09
C ARG A 367 -41.41 -18.75 4.99
N GLU A 368 -41.64 -18.66 6.28
CA GLU A 368 -40.67 -19.00 7.32
C GLU A 368 -40.69 -20.52 7.54
N LYS A 369 -39.53 -21.16 7.48
CA LYS A 369 -39.31 -22.58 7.76
C LYS A 369 -38.46 -22.73 9.01
N GLU A 370 -38.67 -23.82 9.72
CA GLU A 370 -37.87 -24.14 10.90
C GLU A 370 -36.38 -24.22 10.56
N PRO A 371 -35.49 -23.85 11.51
CA PRO A 371 -34.05 -23.95 11.32
C PRO A 371 -33.63 -25.37 10.95
N LYS A 372 -32.75 -25.51 9.95
CA LYS A 372 -32.12 -26.81 9.65
C LYS A 372 -30.89 -27.04 10.55
N GLY A 373 -30.96 -28.03 11.42
CA GLY A 373 -29.82 -28.58 12.17
C GLY A 373 -29.86 -28.31 13.68
N LEU A 374 -29.28 -29.22 14.48
CA LEU A 374 -29.33 -29.24 15.95
C LEU A 374 -28.76 -27.99 16.65
N PHE A 375 -28.00 -27.15 15.94
CA PHE A 375 -27.33 -25.96 16.49
C PHE A 375 -27.73 -24.64 15.81
N SER A 376 -28.62 -24.66 14.81
CA SER A 376 -29.05 -23.45 14.12
C SER A 376 -30.28 -22.86 14.80
N LYS A 377 -30.20 -21.63 15.31
CA LYS A 377 -31.32 -20.91 15.94
C LYS A 377 -32.05 -19.96 14.97
N THR A 378 -31.57 -19.84 13.73
CA THR A 378 -32.12 -18.89 12.75
C THR A 378 -33.11 -19.59 11.81
N PRO A 379 -34.34 -19.07 11.65
CA PRO A 379 -35.31 -19.63 10.72
C PRO A 379 -34.81 -19.50 9.28
N THR A 380 -35.18 -20.47 8.44
CA THR A 380 -34.86 -20.46 7.01
C THR A 380 -36.03 -19.88 6.23
N PHE A 381 -35.79 -19.08 5.19
CA PHE A 381 -36.87 -18.49 4.39
C PHE A 381 -36.97 -19.13 3.02
N SER A 382 -38.21 -19.29 2.54
CA SER A 382 -38.51 -19.69 1.17
C SER A 382 -39.59 -18.80 0.56
N ILE A 383 -39.54 -18.63 -0.75
CA ILE A 383 -40.51 -17.84 -1.50
C ILE A 383 -41.37 -18.79 -2.33
N GLU A 384 -42.69 -18.64 -2.24
CA GLU A 384 -43.70 -19.36 -3.02
C GLU A 384 -44.19 -18.47 -4.17
N TYR A 385 -44.21 -19.02 -5.39
CA TYR A 385 -44.77 -18.34 -6.57
C TYR A 385 -46.31 -18.40 -6.56
N ARG A 386 -46.97 -17.26 -6.79
CA ARG A 386 -48.45 -17.15 -6.81
C ARG A 386 -48.97 -16.73 -8.17
N GLU A 387 -48.60 -15.53 -8.61
CA GLU A 387 -49.12 -14.93 -9.83
C GLU A 387 -47.99 -14.29 -10.64
N PRO A 388 -48.08 -14.27 -11.98
CA PRO A 388 -47.09 -13.60 -12.82
C PRO A 388 -47.15 -12.08 -12.64
N GLU A 389 -46.01 -11.46 -12.41
CA GLU A 389 -45.81 -10.02 -12.62
C GLU A 389 -45.49 -9.80 -14.10
N THR A 390 -46.38 -9.11 -14.79
CA THR A 390 -46.28 -8.87 -16.23
C THR A 390 -45.53 -7.58 -16.54
N GLY A 391 -44.93 -7.50 -17.74
CA GLY A 391 -44.19 -6.32 -18.21
C GLY A 391 -42.68 -6.36 -17.95
N GLU A 392 -42.05 -5.18 -18.06
CA GLU A 392 -40.59 -5.00 -17.97
C GLU A 392 -40.14 -4.24 -16.71
N SER A 393 -40.99 -4.19 -15.68
CA SER A 393 -40.64 -3.60 -14.38
C SER A 393 -39.47 -4.34 -13.73
N SER A 394 -38.78 -3.65 -12.81
CA SER A 394 -37.65 -4.23 -12.06
C SER A 394 -38.11 -5.41 -11.20
N THR A 395 -39.33 -5.35 -10.68
CA THR A 395 -39.96 -6.44 -9.89
C THR A 395 -40.29 -7.65 -10.77
N ALA A 396 -40.78 -7.47 -12.00
CA ALA A 396 -40.98 -8.55 -12.96
C ALA A 396 -39.65 -9.25 -13.33
N LYS A 397 -38.55 -8.49 -13.44
CA LYS A 397 -37.21 -9.04 -13.69
C LYS A 397 -36.69 -9.86 -12.50
N VAL A 398 -36.92 -9.39 -11.27
CA VAL A 398 -36.59 -10.14 -10.03
C VAL A 398 -37.38 -11.45 -9.95
N GLN A 399 -38.69 -11.42 -10.22
CA GLN A 399 -39.52 -12.64 -10.21
C GLN A 399 -39.05 -13.66 -11.25
N ARG A 400 -38.75 -13.22 -12.49
CA ARG A 400 -38.17 -14.07 -13.54
C ARG A 400 -36.80 -14.64 -13.16
N ALA A 401 -35.98 -13.88 -12.43
CA ALA A 401 -34.68 -14.34 -11.96
C ALA A 401 -34.80 -15.42 -10.87
N LEU A 402 -35.82 -15.32 -10.01
CA LEU A 402 -36.07 -16.26 -8.92
C LEU A 402 -36.65 -17.60 -9.40
N PHE A 403 -37.67 -17.56 -10.27
CA PHE A 403 -38.43 -18.75 -10.68
C PHE A 403 -38.19 -19.20 -12.13
N GLY A 404 -37.46 -18.43 -12.93
CA GLY A 404 -37.18 -18.75 -14.33
C GLY A 404 -38.32 -18.41 -15.29
N LYS A 405 -38.30 -19.02 -16.50
CA LYS A 405 -39.18 -18.64 -17.62
C LYS A 405 -40.58 -19.30 -17.59
N LYS A 406 -40.75 -20.40 -16.87
CA LYS A 406 -42.00 -21.19 -16.82
C LYS A 406 -42.30 -21.66 -15.40
N PRO A 407 -42.57 -20.73 -14.47
CA PRO A 407 -42.97 -21.08 -13.12
C PRO A 407 -44.39 -21.67 -13.07
N PHE A 408 -44.68 -22.49 -12.06
CA PHE A 408 -46.04 -22.94 -11.74
C PHE A 408 -46.49 -22.40 -10.38
N VAL A 409 -47.80 -22.21 -10.21
CA VAL A 409 -48.39 -21.73 -8.95
C VAL A 409 -48.08 -22.72 -7.83
N GLY A 410 -47.50 -22.23 -6.74
CA GLY A 410 -47.03 -23.05 -5.61
C GLY A 410 -45.57 -23.50 -5.70
N GLU A 411 -44.81 -23.16 -6.76
CA GLU A 411 -43.36 -23.43 -6.82
C GLU A 411 -42.65 -22.70 -5.68
N GLU A 412 -41.86 -23.43 -4.88
CA GLU A 412 -41.08 -22.86 -3.77
C GLU A 412 -39.59 -22.78 -4.08
N ARG A 413 -38.96 -21.67 -3.69
CA ARG A 413 -37.51 -21.44 -3.78
C ARG A 413 -36.93 -21.09 -2.42
N ALA A 414 -35.99 -21.89 -1.94
CA ALA A 414 -35.25 -21.62 -0.71
C ALA A 414 -34.19 -20.53 -0.93
N LEU A 415 -34.04 -19.65 0.05
CA LEU A 415 -33.10 -18.51 0.02
C LEU A 415 -31.75 -18.81 0.69
N ASP A 416 -31.52 -20.05 1.12
CA ASP A 416 -30.38 -20.48 1.91
C ASP A 416 -29.09 -20.72 1.09
N LYS A 417 -29.20 -20.90 -0.22
CA LYS A 417 -28.06 -21.25 -1.08
C LYS A 417 -27.68 -20.14 -2.07
N PRO A 418 -26.41 -19.71 -2.09
CA PRO A 418 -25.95 -18.71 -3.05
C PRO A 418 -26.07 -19.25 -4.48
N SER A 419 -26.79 -18.51 -5.32
CA SER A 419 -27.11 -18.88 -6.69
C SER A 419 -26.33 -17.98 -7.66
N LYS A 420 -25.35 -18.54 -8.38
CA LYS A 420 -24.59 -17.81 -9.41
C LYS A 420 -25.50 -17.14 -10.46
N LYS A 421 -26.62 -17.80 -10.79
CA LYS A 421 -27.62 -17.27 -11.74
C LYS A 421 -28.37 -16.07 -11.15
N LEU A 422 -28.76 -16.13 -9.88
CA LEU A 422 -29.43 -15.05 -9.18
C LEU A 422 -28.48 -13.85 -9.02
N THR A 423 -27.23 -14.07 -8.60
CA THR A 423 -26.21 -13.01 -8.49
C THR A 423 -26.02 -12.28 -9.82
N LYS A 424 -25.83 -13.02 -10.92
CA LYS A 424 -25.71 -12.43 -12.26
C LYS A 424 -26.96 -11.68 -12.70
N ALA A 425 -28.14 -12.18 -12.33
CA ALA A 425 -29.40 -11.49 -12.60
C ALA A 425 -29.56 -10.20 -11.79
N MET A 426 -29.08 -10.16 -10.54
CA MET A 426 -29.09 -8.95 -9.70
C MET A 426 -28.08 -7.92 -10.19
N GLU A 427 -26.88 -8.34 -10.61
CA GLU A 427 -25.91 -7.47 -11.28
C GLU A 427 -26.50 -6.87 -12.57
N LYS A 428 -27.14 -7.72 -13.39
CA LYS A 428 -27.83 -7.26 -14.59
C LYS A 428 -28.97 -6.29 -14.26
N LEU A 429 -29.76 -6.56 -13.22
CA LEU A 429 -30.84 -5.68 -12.78
C LEU A 429 -30.33 -4.27 -12.47
N LYS A 430 -29.22 -4.15 -11.76
CA LYS A 430 -28.59 -2.85 -11.47
C LYS A 430 -28.25 -2.08 -12.76
N THR A 431 -27.69 -2.77 -13.75
CA THR A 431 -27.35 -2.19 -15.05
C THR A 431 -28.59 -1.80 -15.85
N ASP A 432 -29.58 -2.69 -15.96
CA ASP A 432 -30.85 -2.45 -16.65
C ASP A 432 -31.59 -1.23 -16.06
N THR A 433 -31.63 -1.12 -14.74
CA THR A 433 -32.24 0.01 -14.03
C THR A 433 -31.47 1.32 -14.24
N ARG A 434 -30.14 1.26 -14.32
CA ARG A 434 -29.31 2.41 -14.69
C ARG A 434 -29.60 2.89 -16.10
N GLU A 435 -29.72 1.96 -17.05
CA GLU A 435 -30.08 2.24 -18.44
C GLU A 435 -31.49 2.83 -18.55
N GLU A 436 -32.44 2.31 -17.77
CA GLU A 436 -33.80 2.87 -17.66
C GLU A 436 -33.76 4.32 -17.18
N SER A 437 -32.97 4.60 -16.15
CA SER A 437 -32.81 5.96 -15.61
C SER A 437 -32.18 6.93 -16.63
N VAL A 438 -31.31 6.43 -17.52
CA VAL A 438 -30.78 7.21 -18.65
C VAL A 438 -31.85 7.40 -19.74
N ARG A 439 -32.63 6.36 -20.05
CA ARG A 439 -33.71 6.42 -21.07
C ARG A 439 -34.81 7.40 -20.67
N LEU A 440 -35.15 7.46 -19.38
CA LEU A 440 -36.11 8.42 -18.81
C LEU A 440 -35.55 9.84 -18.69
N GLY A 441 -34.28 10.08 -19.06
CA GLY A 441 -33.64 11.40 -18.99
C GLY A 441 -33.28 11.84 -17.57
N LEU A 442 -33.34 10.94 -16.58
CA LEU A 442 -33.00 11.21 -15.17
C LEU A 442 -31.47 11.16 -14.92
N ARG A 443 -30.73 10.47 -15.79
CA ARG A 443 -29.25 10.43 -15.79
C ARG A 443 -28.69 10.70 -17.17
N ARG A 444 -27.51 11.33 -17.22
CA ARG A 444 -26.73 11.45 -18.45
C ARG A 444 -26.04 10.12 -18.79
N PRO A 445 -25.83 9.77 -20.08
CA PRO A 445 -25.14 8.55 -20.46
C PRO A 445 -23.70 8.54 -19.93
N ALA A 446 -23.24 7.39 -19.44
CA ALA A 446 -21.94 7.23 -18.76
C ALA A 446 -20.73 7.19 -19.73
N HIS A 447 -20.89 7.57 -20.99
CA HIS A 447 -19.91 7.32 -22.03
C HIS A 447 -18.72 8.30 -21.96
N LEU A 448 -17.52 7.76 -21.73
CA LEU A 448 -16.25 8.48 -21.83
C LEU A 448 -15.44 7.91 -23.01
N PRO A 449 -15.48 8.54 -24.19
CA PRO A 449 -14.73 8.04 -25.33
C PRO A 449 -13.23 8.06 -25.03
N HIS A 450 -12.53 7.00 -25.46
CA HIS A 450 -11.08 6.81 -25.33
C HIS A 450 -10.52 6.74 -23.90
N ALA A 451 -11.35 6.63 -22.86
CA ALA A 451 -10.87 6.54 -21.48
C ALA A 451 -9.92 5.35 -21.25
N GLY A 452 -10.23 4.18 -21.84
CA GLY A 452 -9.37 3.00 -21.78
C GLY A 452 -7.99 3.21 -22.43
N TRP A 453 -7.92 3.99 -23.51
CA TRP A 453 -6.66 4.31 -24.17
C TRP A 453 -5.74 5.16 -23.27
N TRP A 454 -6.31 6.17 -22.60
CA TRP A 454 -5.56 7.00 -21.66
C TRP A 454 -5.13 6.24 -20.40
N VAL A 455 -5.95 5.32 -19.90
CA VAL A 455 -5.56 4.41 -18.81
C VAL A 455 -4.41 3.50 -19.25
N PHE A 456 -4.47 2.93 -20.45
CA PHE A 456 -3.40 2.10 -20.99
C PHE A 456 -2.08 2.87 -21.11
N LEU A 457 -2.10 4.06 -21.71
CA LEU A 457 -0.90 4.92 -21.80
C LEU A 457 -0.37 5.31 -20.42
N GLY A 458 -1.26 5.61 -19.48
CA GLY A 458 -0.89 5.90 -18.09
C GLY A 458 -0.20 4.72 -17.40
N LEU A 459 -0.68 3.50 -17.64
CA LEU A 459 -0.09 2.27 -17.08
C LEU A 459 1.29 2.00 -17.67
N VAL A 460 1.46 2.14 -18.98
CA VAL A 460 2.76 1.99 -19.65
C VAL A 460 3.77 3.00 -19.10
N ALA A 461 3.38 4.28 -18.98
CA ALA A 461 4.23 5.30 -18.41
C ALA A 461 4.60 5.02 -16.94
N LEU A 462 3.65 4.52 -16.14
CA LEU A 462 3.93 4.12 -14.75
C LEU A 462 4.96 2.98 -14.68
N ILE A 463 4.81 1.94 -15.50
CA ILE A 463 5.75 0.80 -15.53
C ILE A 463 7.15 1.28 -15.93
N VAL A 464 7.25 2.15 -16.94
CA VAL A 464 8.54 2.72 -17.39
C VAL A 464 9.19 3.53 -16.28
N VAL A 465 8.44 4.44 -15.63
CA VAL A 465 8.97 5.27 -14.54
C VAL A 465 9.45 4.40 -13.38
N VAL A 466 8.62 3.46 -12.92
CA VAL A 466 8.95 2.57 -11.80
C VAL A 466 10.18 1.72 -12.14
N GLY A 467 10.21 1.11 -13.33
CA GLY A 467 11.36 0.33 -13.79
C GLY A 467 12.65 1.15 -13.83
N MET A 468 12.62 2.35 -14.40
CA MET A 468 13.79 3.24 -14.43
C MET A 468 14.25 3.63 -13.02
N THR A 469 13.34 3.95 -12.10
CA THR A 469 13.72 4.24 -10.70
C THR A 469 14.29 3.04 -9.97
N LEU A 470 13.75 1.83 -10.19
CA LEU A 470 14.25 0.63 -9.54
C LEU A 470 15.65 0.25 -10.05
N THR A 471 15.87 0.33 -11.36
CA THR A 471 17.22 0.14 -11.95
C THR A 471 18.20 1.20 -11.43
N ALA A 472 17.77 2.46 -11.33
CA ALA A 472 18.59 3.51 -10.73
C ALA A 472 18.92 3.22 -9.25
N ALA A 473 17.97 2.67 -8.50
CA ALA A 473 18.17 2.32 -7.10
C ALA A 473 19.13 1.14 -6.91
N SER A 474 19.05 0.10 -7.75
CA SER A 474 19.94 -1.07 -7.68
C SER A 474 21.38 -0.74 -8.06
N GLU A 475 21.60 0.26 -8.92
CA GLU A 475 22.92 0.55 -9.49
C GLU A 475 23.50 1.90 -9.03
N GLY A 476 23.43 2.21 -7.73
CA GLY A 476 24.08 3.39 -7.16
C GLY A 476 23.15 4.47 -6.59
N GLY A 477 21.88 4.10 -6.35
CA GLY A 477 20.90 4.94 -5.67
C GLY A 477 20.08 5.82 -6.62
N ALA A 478 18.75 5.79 -6.45
CA ALA A 478 17.85 6.64 -7.20
C ALA A 478 17.92 8.08 -6.68
N SER A 479 18.14 9.05 -7.58
CA SER A 479 18.09 10.46 -7.21
C SER A 479 16.73 10.85 -6.61
N GLY A 480 16.71 11.87 -5.73
CA GLY A 480 15.46 12.37 -5.14
C GLY A 480 14.43 12.80 -6.20
N PHE A 481 14.88 13.33 -7.34
CA PHE A 481 14.03 13.65 -8.49
C PHE A 481 13.38 12.43 -9.12
N ALA A 482 14.12 11.32 -9.25
CA ALA A 482 13.60 10.09 -9.80
C ALA A 482 12.53 9.49 -8.88
N ILE A 483 12.80 9.45 -7.57
CA ILE A 483 11.86 8.98 -6.55
C ILE A 483 10.58 9.85 -6.55
N ALA A 484 10.73 11.17 -6.52
CA ALA A 484 9.59 12.09 -6.60
C ALA A 484 8.78 11.89 -7.89
N GLY A 485 9.45 11.62 -9.01
CA GLY A 485 8.83 11.26 -10.29
C GLY A 485 7.98 9.99 -10.21
N ALA A 486 8.49 8.92 -9.60
CA ALA A 486 7.75 7.67 -9.41
C ALA A 486 6.52 7.84 -8.50
N VAL A 487 6.64 8.60 -7.41
CA VAL A 487 5.51 8.92 -6.53
C VAL A 487 4.45 9.73 -7.30
N ALA A 488 4.87 10.77 -8.02
CA ALA A 488 3.99 11.60 -8.84
C ALA A 488 3.30 10.76 -9.95
N ALA A 489 4.01 9.83 -10.58
CA ALA A 489 3.45 8.90 -11.55
C ALA A 489 2.37 8.00 -10.94
N GLY A 490 2.62 7.44 -9.75
CA GLY A 490 1.65 6.61 -9.04
C GLY A 490 0.38 7.37 -8.69
N ILE A 491 0.51 8.55 -8.09
CA ILE A 491 -0.64 9.42 -7.76
C ILE A 491 -1.38 9.85 -9.03
N GLY A 492 -0.65 10.24 -10.08
CA GLY A 492 -1.20 10.61 -11.37
C GLY A 492 -1.99 9.49 -12.01
N PHE A 493 -1.44 8.27 -12.03
CA PHE A 493 -2.10 7.09 -12.59
C PHE A 493 -3.37 6.72 -11.83
N VAL A 494 -3.35 6.69 -10.49
CA VAL A 494 -4.55 6.46 -9.67
C VAL A 494 -5.60 7.53 -9.94
N THR A 495 -5.18 8.79 -10.07
CA THR A 495 -6.10 9.89 -10.40
C THR A 495 -6.71 9.72 -11.79
N ILE A 496 -5.93 9.29 -12.79
CA ILE A 496 -6.42 8.98 -14.15
C ILE A 496 -7.39 7.81 -14.10
N LEU A 497 -7.09 6.73 -13.37
CA LEU A 497 -7.98 5.58 -13.17
C LEU A 497 -9.32 6.04 -12.59
N VAL A 498 -9.29 6.80 -11.49
CA VAL A 498 -10.50 7.33 -10.86
C VAL A 498 -11.24 8.25 -11.83
N ALA A 499 -10.53 9.14 -12.55
CA ALA A 499 -11.10 10.06 -13.54
C ALA A 499 -11.69 9.34 -14.76
N ALA A 500 -11.21 8.15 -15.10
CA ALA A 500 -11.70 7.29 -16.17
C ALA A 500 -12.93 6.47 -15.77
N ILE A 501 -13.25 6.34 -14.47
CA ILE A 501 -14.47 5.63 -14.03
C ILE A 501 -15.71 6.34 -14.60
N PRO A 502 -16.50 5.67 -15.45
CA PRO A 502 -17.68 6.26 -16.05
C PRO A 502 -18.72 6.59 -14.99
N THR A 503 -18.98 7.88 -14.76
CA THR A 503 -20.10 8.35 -13.94
C THR A 503 -21.24 8.82 -14.82
N ALA A 504 -22.46 8.39 -14.48
CA ALA A 504 -23.70 8.90 -15.05
C ALA A 504 -24.29 9.91 -14.04
N PRO A 505 -23.89 11.19 -14.06
CA PRO A 505 -24.47 12.18 -13.15
C PRO A 505 -25.98 12.33 -13.38
N LEU A 506 -26.70 12.67 -12.32
CA LEU A 506 -28.13 12.99 -12.38
C LEU A 506 -28.34 14.28 -13.19
N THR A 507 -29.41 14.31 -13.98
CA THR A 507 -29.93 15.53 -14.61
C THR A 507 -30.76 16.33 -13.60
N SER A 508 -31.22 17.52 -13.96
CA SER A 508 -32.13 18.35 -13.19
C SER A 508 -33.41 17.59 -12.83
N GLU A 509 -34.01 16.90 -13.80
CA GLU A 509 -35.18 16.04 -13.58
C GLU A 509 -34.87 14.86 -12.66
N GLY A 510 -33.70 14.21 -12.84
CA GLY A 510 -33.24 13.17 -11.92
C GLY A 510 -32.99 13.66 -10.50
N ARG A 511 -32.53 14.91 -10.34
CA ARG A 511 -32.34 15.55 -9.04
C ARG A 511 -33.67 15.86 -8.35
N ARG A 512 -34.67 16.37 -9.08
CA ARG A 512 -36.03 16.57 -8.56
C ARG A 512 -36.67 15.25 -8.14
N ALA A 513 -36.46 14.21 -8.93
CA ALA A 513 -36.94 12.88 -8.59
C ALA A 513 -36.30 12.34 -7.30
N LEU A 514 -34.99 12.52 -7.14
CA LEU A 514 -34.30 12.20 -5.90
C LEU A 514 -34.82 13.02 -4.71
N GLU A 515 -35.06 14.32 -4.88
CA GLU A 515 -35.63 15.20 -3.85
C GLU A 515 -37.04 14.74 -3.41
N HIS A 516 -37.87 14.25 -4.34
CA HIS A 516 -39.16 13.63 -4.00
C HIS A 516 -38.99 12.35 -3.17
N LEU A 517 -38.02 11.49 -3.53
CA LEU A 517 -37.71 10.28 -2.77
C LEU A 517 -37.13 10.59 -1.38
N GLU A 518 -36.34 11.64 -1.24
CA GLU A 518 -35.88 12.18 0.04
C GLU A 518 -37.05 12.71 0.88
N GLY A 519 -38.04 13.33 0.23
CA GLY A 519 -39.29 13.74 0.86
C GLY A 519 -40.11 12.54 1.37
N LEU A 520 -40.14 11.45 0.62
CA LEU A 520 -40.75 10.20 1.06
C LEU A 520 -40.00 9.61 2.26
N LYS A 521 -38.67 9.67 2.27
CA LYS A 521 -37.87 9.25 3.44
C LYS A 521 -38.22 10.05 4.69
N LEU A 522 -38.40 11.37 4.55
CA LEU A 522 -38.80 12.23 5.67
C LEU A 522 -40.12 11.75 6.27
N TYR A 523 -41.10 11.40 5.42
CA TYR A 523 -42.33 10.78 5.88
C TYR A 523 -42.09 9.42 6.55
N LEU A 524 -41.25 8.56 5.97
CA LEU A 524 -40.94 7.24 6.53
C LEU A 524 -40.20 7.29 7.87
N GLN A 525 -39.42 8.35 8.15
CA GLN A 525 -38.66 8.49 9.39
C GLN A 525 -39.45 9.10 10.54
N VAL A 526 -40.51 9.86 10.23
CA VAL A 526 -41.37 10.47 11.26
C VAL A 526 -42.37 9.42 11.74
N ALA A 527 -42.10 8.84 12.91
CA ALA A 527 -42.99 7.88 13.55
C ALA A 527 -44.36 8.51 13.93
N GLU A 528 -45.38 7.66 14.05
CA GLU A 528 -46.79 8.02 14.27
C GLU A 528 -47.02 8.93 15.50
N GLU A 529 -46.12 8.96 16.48
CA GLU A 529 -46.22 9.80 17.68
C GLU A 529 -46.02 11.29 17.37
N ASP A 530 -45.10 11.63 16.45
CA ASP A 530 -44.90 12.99 15.96
C ASP A 530 -45.95 13.38 14.90
N ARG A 531 -46.62 12.38 14.27
CA ARG A 531 -47.71 12.59 13.29
C ARG A 531 -48.92 13.26 13.93
N LEU A 532 -49.31 12.84 15.14
CA LEU A 532 -50.36 13.49 15.92
C LEU A 532 -49.98 14.92 16.31
N ARG A 533 -48.71 15.17 16.65
CA ARG A 533 -48.19 16.51 16.99
C ARG A 533 -48.16 17.45 15.78
N ILE A 534 -47.87 16.93 14.59
CA ILE A 534 -47.85 17.70 13.32
C ILE A 534 -49.27 18.00 12.81
N LEU A 535 -50.20 17.05 12.94
CA LEU A 535 -51.62 17.22 12.54
C LEU A 535 -52.37 18.24 13.40
N GLN A 536 -51.87 18.55 14.60
CA GLN A 536 -52.40 19.62 15.47
C GLN A 536 -51.85 21.02 15.14
N SER A 537 -51.00 21.17 14.11
CA SER A 537 -50.54 22.48 13.65
C SER A 537 -51.52 23.12 12.64
N PRO A 538 -51.76 24.45 12.68
CA PRO A 538 -52.74 25.11 11.83
C PRO A 538 -52.53 24.92 10.32
N THR A 539 -51.28 24.71 9.89
CA THR A 539 -50.90 24.48 8.49
C THR A 539 -51.09 23.03 8.01
N GLY A 540 -51.34 22.07 8.91
CA GLY A 540 -51.53 20.65 8.58
C GLY A 540 -52.96 20.27 8.14
N ALA A 541 -53.95 21.10 8.48
CA ALA A 541 -55.38 20.82 8.31
C ALA A 541 -55.86 20.82 6.83
N GLU A 542 -55.16 21.50 5.91
CA GLU A 542 -55.55 21.48 4.49
C GLU A 542 -55.27 20.15 3.77
N ARG A 543 -54.46 19.26 4.37
CA ARG A 543 -54.13 17.94 3.81
C ARG A 543 -55.12 16.84 4.21
N GLU A 544 -56.16 17.21 4.96
CA GLU A 544 -57.14 16.32 5.59
C GLU A 544 -58.07 15.63 4.58
N THR A 545 -58.22 16.13 3.35
CA THR A 545 -59.15 15.55 2.36
C THR A 545 -58.79 14.13 1.90
N ILE A 546 -57.53 13.70 2.02
CA ILE A 546 -57.09 12.32 1.68
C ILE A 546 -57.16 11.39 2.91
N ILE A 547 -56.96 11.92 4.12
CA ILE A 547 -56.91 11.14 5.37
C ILE A 547 -58.29 11.04 6.04
N ALA A 548 -59.16 12.06 5.94
CA ALA A 548 -60.55 11.98 6.38
C ALA A 548 -61.38 11.00 5.53
N ALA A 549 -60.95 10.73 4.29
CA ALA A 549 -61.48 9.65 3.48
C ALA A 549 -60.94 8.27 3.90
N ALA A 550 -59.98 8.17 4.83
CA ALA A 550 -59.28 6.96 5.27
C ALA A 550 -59.69 6.49 6.69
N SER A 551 -60.97 6.65 7.05
CA SER A 551 -61.56 6.23 8.33
C SER A 551 -61.74 4.71 8.50
N GLU A 552 -61.16 3.89 7.63
CA GLU A 552 -61.20 2.42 7.72
C GLU A 552 -59.81 1.84 8.05
N PRO A 553 -59.65 1.09 9.16
CA PRO A 553 -58.38 0.47 9.57
C PRO A 553 -57.67 -0.32 8.47
N GLN A 554 -58.43 -1.01 7.60
CA GLN A 554 -57.89 -1.82 6.50
C GLN A 554 -57.23 -0.98 5.39
N ARG A 555 -57.68 0.26 5.15
CA ARG A 555 -57.08 1.15 4.15
C ARG A 555 -55.73 1.70 4.60
N ILE A 556 -55.56 1.89 5.91
CA ILE A 556 -54.27 2.28 6.51
C ILE A 556 -53.28 1.13 6.37
N VAL A 557 -53.66 -0.11 6.69
CA VAL A 557 -52.78 -1.28 6.50
C VAL A 557 -52.29 -1.38 5.06
N ARG A 558 -53.18 -1.26 4.07
CA ARG A 558 -52.81 -1.30 2.63
C ARG A 558 -51.84 -0.19 2.23
N LEU A 559 -51.97 1.00 2.80
CA LEU A 559 -51.03 2.10 2.56
C LEU A 559 -49.63 1.77 3.13
N TYR A 560 -49.56 1.19 4.32
CA TYR A 560 -48.29 0.82 4.95
C TYR A 560 -47.62 -0.34 4.21
N GLU A 561 -48.38 -1.33 3.79
CA GLU A 561 -47.89 -2.41 2.95
C GLU A 561 -47.28 -1.86 1.65
N ALA A 562 -47.98 -0.94 0.97
CA ALA A 562 -47.50 -0.32 -0.27
C ALA A 562 -46.19 0.48 -0.13
N LEU A 563 -45.89 0.99 1.08
CA LEU A 563 -44.67 1.76 1.36
C LEU A 563 -43.51 0.91 1.90
N LEU A 564 -43.77 -0.33 2.32
CA LEU A 564 -42.77 -1.24 2.88
C LEU A 564 -41.56 -1.48 1.94
N PRO A 565 -41.71 -1.63 0.61
CA PRO A 565 -40.56 -1.73 -0.30
C PRO A 565 -39.65 -0.50 -0.25
N TYR A 566 -40.22 0.70 -0.15
CA TYR A 566 -39.46 1.95 -0.05
C TYR A 566 -38.79 2.09 1.32
N ALA A 567 -39.42 1.60 2.40
CA ALA A 567 -38.79 1.51 3.72
C ALA A 567 -37.54 0.63 3.71
N VAL A 568 -37.57 -0.50 2.99
CA VAL A 568 -36.41 -1.39 2.76
C VAL A 568 -35.32 -0.72 1.91
N LEU A 569 -35.70 0.05 0.89
CA LEU A 569 -34.72 0.84 0.12
C LEU A 569 -34.00 1.88 1.00
N TRP A 570 -34.71 2.48 1.95
CA TRP A 570 -34.17 3.48 2.85
C TRP A 570 -33.46 2.92 4.10
N GLY A 571 -33.61 1.62 4.39
CA GLY A 571 -33.03 0.97 5.56
C GLY A 571 -33.78 1.25 6.87
N VAL A 572 -35.07 1.57 6.80
CA VAL A 572 -35.93 1.87 7.95
C VAL A 572 -37.00 0.79 8.19
N GLU A 573 -36.84 -0.38 7.57
CA GLU A 573 -37.82 -1.45 7.54
C GLU A 573 -38.18 -2.03 8.92
N LYS A 574 -37.28 -1.97 9.91
CA LYS A 574 -37.55 -2.49 11.26
C LYS A 574 -38.65 -1.71 11.97
N ALA A 575 -38.52 -0.38 12.03
CA ALA A 575 -39.53 0.50 12.63
C ALA A 575 -40.88 0.40 11.91
N TRP A 576 -40.84 0.21 10.58
CA TRP A 576 -42.02 0.02 9.76
C TRP A 576 -42.71 -1.34 9.99
N ALA A 577 -41.93 -2.42 10.13
CA ALA A 577 -42.44 -3.75 10.43
C ALA A 577 -43.08 -3.83 11.83
N GLU A 578 -42.50 -3.15 12.82
CA GLU A 578 -43.07 -3.01 14.17
C GLU A 578 -44.42 -2.28 14.12
N THR A 579 -44.50 -1.18 13.38
CA THR A 579 -45.76 -0.42 13.21
C THR A 579 -46.84 -1.27 12.54
N LEU A 580 -46.49 -2.03 11.50
CA LEU A 580 -47.40 -2.97 10.84
C LEU A 580 -47.89 -4.05 11.80
N ALA A 581 -47.02 -4.63 12.65
CA ALA A 581 -47.42 -5.65 13.62
C ALA A 581 -48.44 -5.15 14.63
N VAL A 582 -48.29 -3.91 15.13
CA VAL A 582 -49.28 -3.28 16.02
C VAL A 582 -50.63 -3.14 15.33
N ARG A 583 -50.64 -2.74 14.04
CA ARG A 583 -51.88 -2.57 13.26
C ARG A 583 -52.57 -3.90 12.96
N TYR A 584 -51.81 -4.95 12.62
CA TYR A 584 -52.36 -6.30 12.45
C TYR A 584 -52.96 -6.86 13.74
N ALA A 585 -52.31 -6.63 14.88
CA ALA A 585 -52.83 -7.02 16.19
C ALA A 585 -54.13 -6.28 16.53
N ALA A 586 -54.23 -4.99 16.19
CA ALA A 586 -55.43 -4.18 16.44
C ALA A 586 -56.63 -4.58 15.58
N ASP A 587 -56.39 -5.04 14.34
CA ASP A 587 -57.43 -5.42 13.37
C ASP A 587 -57.73 -6.93 13.34
N SER A 588 -57.07 -7.72 14.19
CA SER A 588 -57.13 -9.20 14.19
C SER A 588 -56.89 -9.83 12.80
N SER A 589 -56.11 -9.16 11.96
CA SER A 589 -55.82 -9.56 10.59
C SER A 589 -54.37 -10.06 10.48
N VAL A 590 -54.13 -10.99 9.55
CA VAL A 590 -52.77 -11.51 9.27
C VAL A 590 -52.31 -11.08 7.87
N PRO A 591 -51.02 -10.77 7.68
CA PRO A 591 -50.50 -10.39 6.38
C PRO A 591 -50.61 -11.56 5.41
N TYR A 592 -51.36 -11.38 4.32
CA TYR A 592 -51.56 -12.43 3.32
C TYR A 592 -50.28 -12.79 2.55
N TRP A 593 -49.25 -11.95 2.63
CA TRP A 593 -47.97 -12.08 1.92
C TRP A 593 -46.87 -12.76 2.75
N TYR A 594 -47.09 -12.98 4.05
CA TYR A 594 -46.15 -13.62 4.98
C TYR A 594 -46.78 -14.78 5.74
N VAL A 595 -46.10 -15.92 5.79
CA VAL A 595 -46.49 -17.08 6.61
C VAL A 595 -45.36 -17.40 7.57
N GLY A 596 -45.56 -17.06 8.84
CA GLY A 596 -44.67 -17.39 9.95
C GLY A 596 -45.13 -18.64 10.71
N THR A 597 -44.23 -19.27 11.46
CA THR A 597 -44.54 -20.44 12.30
C THR A 597 -45.51 -20.12 13.44
N ASN A 598 -45.49 -18.89 13.98
CA ASN A 598 -46.36 -18.42 15.08
C ASN A 598 -47.08 -17.09 14.76
N GLY A 599 -47.39 -16.80 13.49
CA GLY A 599 -47.95 -15.51 13.05
C GLY A 599 -46.90 -14.54 12.50
N PHE A 600 -47.24 -13.25 12.33
CA PHE A 600 -46.32 -12.25 11.78
C PHE A 600 -45.27 -11.83 12.82
N ASN A 601 -43.99 -12.05 12.52
CA ASN A 601 -42.86 -11.70 13.38
C ASN A 601 -41.98 -10.62 12.72
N PRO A 602 -41.96 -9.37 13.22
CA PRO A 602 -41.12 -8.28 12.71
C PRO A 602 -39.63 -8.60 12.71
N ALA A 603 -39.15 -9.33 13.72
CA ALA A 603 -37.75 -9.72 13.84
C ALA A 603 -37.36 -10.81 12.82
N GLY A 604 -38.28 -11.72 12.51
CA GLY A 604 -38.12 -12.74 11.47
C GLY A 604 -37.98 -12.12 10.07
N LEU A 605 -38.82 -11.12 9.76
CA LEU A 605 -38.74 -10.37 8.50
C LEU A 605 -37.38 -9.70 8.30
N GLY A 606 -36.83 -9.05 9.34
CA GLY A 606 -35.52 -8.41 9.27
C GLY A 606 -34.36 -9.38 9.02
N LEU A 607 -34.42 -10.59 9.60
CA LEU A 607 -33.42 -11.64 9.38
C LEU A 607 -33.50 -12.25 7.98
N GLY A 608 -34.71 -12.44 7.44
CA GLY A 608 -34.92 -12.89 6.06
C GLY A 608 -34.42 -11.90 4.99
N ILE A 609 -34.49 -10.59 5.30
CA ILE A 609 -33.95 -9.51 4.46
C ILE A 609 -32.41 -9.48 4.50
N ALA A 610 -31.82 -9.74 5.67
CA ALA A 610 -30.37 -9.69 5.88
C ALA A 610 -29.60 -10.89 5.30
N GLY A 611 -30.20 -12.08 5.26
CA GLY A 611 -29.58 -13.31 4.75
C GLY A 611 -29.25 -13.31 3.24
N PHE A 612 -29.64 -12.25 2.52
CA PHE A 612 -29.56 -12.20 1.06
C PHE A 612 -28.17 -11.82 0.48
N ASN A 613 -27.18 -11.35 1.27
CA ASN A 613 -26.00 -10.66 0.68
C ASN A 613 -24.59 -10.91 1.29
N SER A 614 -24.26 -12.08 1.85
CA SER A 614 -22.90 -12.32 2.37
C SER A 614 -21.94 -12.95 1.32
N SER A 615 -21.12 -12.15 0.62
CA SER A 615 -19.78 -12.51 0.07
C SER A 615 -19.08 -11.34 -0.65
N VAL A 616 -17.82 -11.00 -0.29
CA VAL A 616 -16.66 -10.57 -1.13
C VAL A 616 -15.70 -9.56 -0.41
N SER A 617 -14.38 -9.79 -0.55
CA SER A 617 -13.13 -8.98 -0.29
C SER A 617 -12.24 -9.54 0.85
N THR A 618 -10.88 -9.59 0.86
CA THR A 618 -9.76 -9.02 0.05
C THR A 618 -8.40 -9.70 0.46
N ALA A 619 -7.31 -9.50 -0.30
CA ALA A 619 -5.94 -10.01 -0.07
C ALA A 619 -4.91 -8.88 0.23
N SER A 620 -3.71 -9.22 0.74
CA SER A 620 -2.51 -8.31 0.82
C SER A 620 -1.18 -9.06 1.06
N SER A 621 -0.04 -8.48 0.62
CA SER A 621 1.36 -8.93 0.83
C SER A 621 2.30 -7.75 1.18
N TRP A 622 3.52 -8.03 1.71
CA TRP A 622 4.53 -7.07 2.24
C TRP A 622 5.95 -7.18 1.61
N SER A 623 6.88 -6.26 1.96
CA SER A 623 8.25 -6.00 1.42
C SER A 623 9.34 -5.66 2.48
N SER A 624 10.63 -5.51 2.11
CA SER A 624 11.83 -5.06 2.90
C SER A 624 12.96 -4.46 2.01
N SER A 625 14.19 -4.09 2.46
CA SER A 625 14.77 -2.79 2.98
C SER A 625 16.27 -2.61 2.52
N GLY A 626 16.93 -1.41 2.57
CA GLY A 626 18.15 -1.00 1.78
C GLY A 626 19.43 -0.37 2.47
N SER A 627 20.28 0.41 1.72
CA SER A 627 21.72 0.82 1.93
C SER A 627 22.07 2.36 1.96
N SER A 628 23.37 2.80 2.08
CA SER A 628 23.88 4.17 2.47
C SER A 628 24.66 5.03 1.41
N SER A 629 24.97 6.33 1.68
CA SER A 629 25.32 7.36 0.64
C SER A 629 26.41 8.47 0.88
N SER A 630 27.32 8.45 1.88
CA SER A 630 28.28 9.57 2.20
C SER A 630 29.79 9.21 2.26
N GLY A 631 30.72 10.19 2.16
CA GLY A 631 32.20 9.99 2.18
C GLY A 631 32.88 10.22 3.53
N GLY A 632 34.18 9.87 3.68
CA GLY A 632 34.76 9.73 5.03
C GLY A 632 36.22 10.12 5.34
N SER A 633 37.06 10.57 4.41
CA SER A 633 38.44 11.06 4.71
C SER A 633 38.49 12.26 5.64
N GLY A 634 37.58 13.22 5.46
CA GLY A 634 37.51 14.49 6.23
C GLY A 634 36.99 14.35 7.67
N GLY A 635 36.82 13.13 8.18
CA GLY A 635 36.39 12.86 9.56
C GLY A 635 34.89 12.66 9.79
N GLY A 636 34.10 12.52 8.72
CA GLY A 636 32.68 12.15 8.77
C GLY A 636 32.37 10.69 8.41
N GLY A 637 33.39 9.83 8.29
CA GLY A 637 33.25 8.45 7.85
C GLY A 637 32.88 7.46 8.95
N PHE A 638 32.58 6.23 8.55
CA PHE A 638 32.26 5.09 9.41
C PHE A 638 32.76 3.75 8.83
N SER A 639 32.87 2.72 9.65
CA SER A 639 33.27 1.37 9.23
C SER A 639 32.18 0.68 8.38
N GLY A 640 32.56 -0.01 7.29
CA GLY A 640 31.63 -0.85 6.50
C GLY A 640 30.90 -0.14 5.36
N GLY A 641 31.40 1.00 4.88
CA GLY A 641 30.84 1.76 3.76
C GLY A 641 31.70 1.75 2.48
N GLY A 642 32.73 0.90 2.40
CA GLY A 642 33.80 1.00 1.43
C GLY A 642 33.76 0.06 0.21
N SER A 643 34.67 0.33 -0.73
CA SER A 643 34.93 -0.44 -1.95
C SER A 643 35.76 -1.67 -1.62
N GLY A 644 35.22 -2.57 -0.82
CA GLY A 644 35.92 -3.75 -0.34
C GLY A 644 35.16 -4.34 0.82
N GLY A 645 35.69 -5.42 1.41
CA GLY A 645 35.01 -6.09 2.51
C GLY A 645 33.71 -6.78 2.08
N GLY A 646 33.59 -8.06 2.40
CA GLY A 646 32.33 -8.78 2.30
C GLY A 646 32.19 -9.51 3.60
N GLY A 647 32.52 -10.80 3.56
CA GLY A 647 32.73 -11.60 4.74
C GLY A 647 33.71 -12.72 4.48
N VAL A 648 33.97 -13.45 5.55
CA VAL A 648 34.59 -14.76 5.53
C VAL A 648 33.75 -15.69 6.40
N GLY A 649 33.63 -16.94 5.97
CA GLY A 649 32.96 -17.99 6.72
C GLY A 649 33.66 -19.34 6.52
N GLY A 650 33.14 -20.37 7.17
CA GLY A 650 33.67 -21.72 7.03
C GLY A 650 33.11 -22.46 5.81
N ARG A 651 33.98 -23.20 5.12
CA ARG A 651 33.58 -24.20 4.11
C ARG A 651 33.40 -25.56 4.77
#